data_AF-A0A6I1WXE0-F1
#
_entry.id   AF-A0A6I1WXE0-F1
#
_cell.length_a   1.000
_cell.length_b   1.000
_cell.length_c   1.000
_cell.angle_alpha   90.00
_cell.angle_beta   90.00
_cell.angle_gamma   90.00
#
_symmetry.space_group_name_H-M   'P 1'
#
loop_
_entity.id
_entity.type
_entity.pdbx_description
1 polymer ?
#
loop_
_entity_poly.entity_id
_entity_poly.type
_entity_poly.pdbx_seq_one_letter_code
_entity_poly.pdbx_strand_id
1 'polypeptide(L)'
;MWKPELAPYERSQGVPQSSRANEAGLHVVGEQEVLPHEGKHYELSTDPVTGEYRTQHPTRSDAYQPVFRHNGEGVWVNETEQPLTWSDETLRQRLGTVTEGFSDAEFRQALRISDVSFDDLRRMYVDNEPIPAALKDTLKRYAANSRARGVGPHILAGRMPRETCTFAVTFTLELPRWPQNVAFEVYEVASPLTTAKRFGNAQATGADVIKISDVELMSGKLPERVVDRFSRSELEQLLGESVPFEEQERVQMLREKLATHASDNAGRLFESIFNDVIPENNPDAAALRLIQRAYPRLTTTRIRGLLADASPAEKAVLQQGKIPMKLGLNALHVQRAMRIEQAYLGLYLDEMVTADTEILVMNSLEALPGWKDDLRLEVRDGNRDGTLRSQYGAENASQRKVLVRDADGRYETFDSQGQSLHGQDDFIASLQYALPDAHRTSIGLPHTGQGEALKVLIREHAITRSRLRQLLKVPPDELPFFKSPVRLSPKRSGYPLSGRGVGETAAHLKLQALKERFRALYPEKTVQHRWDPASPDIYTDFLEFQRVHGEATEEKISLLEQEFRQMDASLNQWIRSPINDQPLPPRLTREQGQVIRLRQHIHKTLTAVWQKATHLAVREASRELGFSINFEDEPGLGEVLGTLPPLEANFDHVRDINLNGTGVTDSIDGFLSNFERIRSLQADKNRLTRLPEALGSMRNLALLVLTEGTVQLTESGIAALRELTLLERLGLSLNPLGLAPDISRMPALEVLELAQCEQRNWPTGLFDQPRPETFSLNLTANELTDIPDVEPGSDQARTLARTRLSRHRVSDAVLEKYNAYKTSVGIDPERINPPSGVQGRRQWTRGPGVKDKAEKQALWDRLEQAHGSEPFFNELARQGDDLRNRPDDFKRNMETRVWQMLEVMDESVAVREKLFTMANAPITCTDAGLQVFNAMGVEVLLYEALRLEPINLALSKLELFNLARGRARLDQLSRIARARVRELVAQGRSFPKYDAQDLVIPQFDAQGNRLKTIDEVEIHLAYTTLLAKRLDLSWQLEMFFAEPDVTPAMLDAAYSQVLALEEGEGLRNQMIKIPFWREFIERTNSARFAALDEKALALFEYQSDQKTLGLTDPLPALAQRALRKSIDAAARHLGIAPADVVYGRAMTDLEYDAMTQSLLDEKDALMKSLTDQVAGRKAT
;
A
#
# COMPACT_ATOMS: atom_id res chain seq x y z
N MET A 1 13.92 -26.85 37.61
CA MET A 1 13.82 -25.45 37.15
C MET A 1 15.15 -25.04 36.54
N TRP A 2 15.13 -24.43 35.37
CA TRP A 2 16.31 -23.91 34.69
C TRP A 2 16.81 -22.65 35.42
N LYS A 3 18.12 -22.55 35.64
CA LYS A 3 18.77 -21.30 36.04
C LYS A 3 19.22 -20.59 34.75
N PRO A 4 18.96 -19.29 34.55
CA PRO A 4 19.26 -18.56 33.33
C PRO A 4 20.77 -18.30 33.17
N GLU A 5 21.56 -19.37 33.16
CA GLU A 5 23.00 -19.38 32.99
C GLU A 5 23.35 -20.32 31.84
N LEU A 6 24.13 -19.83 30.88
CA LEU A 6 24.54 -20.61 29.71
C LEU A 6 25.80 -21.45 29.94
N ALA A 7 26.55 -21.20 31.01
CA ALA A 7 27.80 -21.91 31.31
C ALA A 7 27.68 -23.46 31.29
N PRO A 8 26.58 -24.10 31.75
CA PRO A 8 26.42 -25.56 31.67
C PRO A 8 26.28 -26.11 30.23
N TYR A 9 25.94 -25.27 29.26
CA TYR A 9 25.72 -25.65 27.86
C TYR A 9 26.98 -25.47 27.01
N GLU A 10 28.08 -25.04 27.61
CA GLU A 10 29.35 -24.82 26.93
C GLU A 10 29.94 -26.14 26.43
N ARG A 11 30.29 -26.16 25.13
CA ARG A 11 30.97 -27.27 24.48
C ARG A 11 32.46 -27.23 24.83
N SER A 12 32.99 -28.33 25.37
CA SER A 12 34.40 -28.45 25.78
C SER A 12 35.38 -28.58 24.60
N GLN A 13 34.91 -29.03 23.45
CA GLN A 13 35.69 -29.05 22.21
C GLN A 13 35.56 -27.71 21.48
N GLY A 14 36.68 -27.02 21.26
CA GLY A 14 36.73 -25.83 20.42
C GLY A 14 36.45 -26.13 18.95
N VAL A 15 36.33 -25.06 18.17
CA VAL A 15 36.24 -25.14 16.72
C VAL A 15 37.65 -25.33 16.13
N PRO A 16 37.87 -26.26 15.17
CA PRO A 16 39.17 -26.42 14.51
C PRO A 16 39.62 -25.11 13.86
N GLN A 17 40.92 -24.78 13.93
CA GLN A 17 41.47 -23.56 13.32
C GLN A 17 41.25 -23.47 11.80
N SER A 18 40.97 -24.59 11.14
CA SER A 18 40.65 -24.66 9.70
C SER A 18 39.16 -24.44 9.37
N SER A 19 38.26 -24.41 10.36
CA SER A 19 36.82 -24.28 10.14
C SER A 19 36.41 -22.83 9.88
N ARG A 20 35.56 -22.61 8.89
CA ARG A 20 35.01 -21.29 8.55
C ARG A 20 33.55 -21.19 8.97
N ALA A 21 33.20 -20.07 9.60
CA ALA A 21 31.81 -19.73 9.86
C ALA A 21 31.06 -19.50 8.54
N ASN A 22 29.79 -19.90 8.50
CA ASN A 22 28.87 -19.54 7.42
C ASN A 22 28.37 -18.08 7.57
N GLU A 23 27.50 -17.61 6.68
CA GLU A 23 26.94 -16.24 6.74
C GLU A 23 26.17 -15.95 8.05
N ALA A 24 25.66 -16.99 8.71
CA ALA A 24 25.02 -16.90 10.01
C ALA A 24 26.02 -16.98 11.18
N GLY A 25 27.33 -17.03 10.95
CA GLY A 25 28.33 -17.08 12.02
C GLY A 25 28.53 -18.48 12.63
N LEU A 26 27.95 -19.53 12.05
CA LEU A 26 28.01 -20.90 12.57
C LEU A 26 29.14 -21.69 11.91
N HIS A 27 29.90 -22.43 12.72
CA HIS A 27 30.94 -23.35 12.26
C HIS A 27 30.41 -24.77 12.21
N VAL A 28 30.65 -25.47 11.10
CA VAL A 28 30.34 -26.90 11.01
C VAL A 28 31.51 -27.71 11.55
N VAL A 29 31.26 -28.51 12.59
CA VAL A 29 32.24 -29.45 13.17
C VAL A 29 31.64 -30.85 13.13
N GLY A 30 31.99 -31.64 12.13
CA GLY A 30 31.30 -32.91 11.84
C GLY A 30 29.92 -32.65 11.24
N GLU A 31 28.86 -33.14 11.88
CA GLU A 31 27.45 -32.86 11.52
C GLU A 31 26.80 -31.78 12.39
N GLN A 32 27.56 -31.17 13.32
CA GLN A 32 27.05 -30.21 14.30
C GLN A 32 27.33 -28.77 13.90
N GLU A 33 26.37 -27.87 14.12
CA GLU A 33 26.54 -26.43 13.99
C GLU A 33 26.96 -25.83 15.34
N VAL A 34 28.10 -25.15 15.37
CA VAL A 34 28.70 -24.59 16.58
C VAL A 34 28.77 -23.08 16.46
N LEU A 35 28.20 -22.37 17.44
CA LEU A 35 28.25 -20.93 17.59
C LEU A 35 29.35 -20.52 18.58
N PRO A 36 30.37 -19.77 18.16
CA PRO A 36 31.24 -19.01 19.06
C PRO A 36 30.46 -17.80 19.62
N HIS A 37 30.29 -17.73 20.94
CA HIS A 37 29.55 -16.66 21.62
C HIS A 37 30.25 -16.30 22.95
N GLU A 38 30.70 -15.05 23.09
CA GLU A 38 31.49 -14.55 24.25
C GLU A 38 32.74 -15.37 24.59
N GLY A 39 33.47 -15.82 23.58
CA GLY A 39 34.68 -16.64 23.77
C GLY A 39 34.40 -18.09 24.20
N LYS A 40 33.12 -18.48 24.27
CA LYS A 40 32.66 -19.85 24.52
C LYS A 40 32.05 -20.45 23.25
N HIS A 41 31.86 -21.77 23.23
CA HIS A 41 31.31 -22.48 22.08
C HIS A 41 30.02 -23.19 22.48
N TYR A 42 28.97 -23.03 21.69
CA TYR A 42 27.66 -23.63 21.92
C TYR A 42 27.24 -24.44 20.70
N GLU A 43 26.83 -25.68 20.91
CA GLU A 43 26.21 -26.48 19.86
C GLU A 43 24.76 -26.02 19.68
N LEU A 44 24.40 -25.62 18.45
CA LEU A 44 23.06 -25.20 18.10
C LEU A 44 22.37 -26.24 17.21
N SER A 45 21.08 -26.40 17.44
CA SER A 45 20.18 -27.15 16.57
C SER A 45 18.91 -26.36 16.32
N THR A 46 18.41 -26.39 15.09
CA THR A 46 17.15 -25.74 14.74
C THR A 46 15.97 -26.55 15.28
N ASP A 47 15.09 -25.90 16.03
CA ASP A 47 13.80 -26.45 16.42
C ASP A 47 12.94 -26.65 15.16
N PRO A 48 12.56 -27.89 14.81
CA PRO A 48 11.81 -28.17 13.58
C PRO A 48 10.38 -27.60 13.58
N VAL A 49 9.87 -27.18 14.75
CA VAL A 49 8.51 -26.64 14.93
C VAL A 49 8.52 -25.12 14.88
N THR A 50 9.41 -24.47 15.64
CA THR A 50 9.45 -23.01 15.70
C THR A 50 10.42 -22.38 14.72
N GLY A 51 11.37 -23.16 14.17
CA GLY A 51 12.46 -22.67 13.35
C GLY A 51 13.53 -21.89 14.15
N GLU A 52 13.42 -21.84 15.47
CA GLU A 52 14.38 -21.16 16.34
C GLU A 52 15.63 -22.01 16.56
N TYR A 53 16.79 -21.38 16.72
CA TYR A 53 17.99 -22.10 17.12
C TYR A 53 18.00 -22.28 18.64
N ARG A 54 18.31 -23.50 19.08
CA ARG A 54 18.40 -23.87 20.49
C ARG A 54 19.73 -24.53 20.78
N THR A 55 20.30 -24.26 21.96
CA THR A 55 21.53 -24.92 22.38
C THR A 55 21.27 -26.19 23.20
N GLN A 56 22.03 -27.25 22.93
CA GLN A 56 21.90 -28.54 23.62
C GLN A 56 22.91 -28.67 24.77
N HIS A 57 22.51 -29.36 25.84
CA HIS A 57 23.44 -29.62 26.95
C HIS A 57 24.40 -30.77 26.58
N PRO A 58 25.72 -30.64 26.76
CA PRO A 58 26.71 -31.60 26.28
C PRO A 58 26.53 -33.05 26.76
N THR A 59 25.96 -33.24 27.97
CA THR A 59 25.80 -34.56 28.61
C THR A 59 24.37 -34.93 28.96
N ARG A 60 23.40 -34.03 28.79
CA ARG A 60 22.02 -34.20 29.29
C ARG A 60 21.00 -33.90 28.21
N SER A 61 20.51 -34.94 27.54
CA SER A 61 19.51 -34.80 26.50
C SER A 61 18.14 -34.30 26.99
N ASP A 62 17.87 -34.40 28.30
CA ASP A 62 16.64 -33.96 28.97
C ASP A 62 16.68 -32.51 29.46
N ALA A 63 17.83 -31.84 29.38
CA ALA A 63 17.97 -30.48 29.87
C ALA A 63 17.18 -29.49 29.01
N TYR A 64 16.67 -28.43 29.64
CA TYR A 64 16.07 -27.29 28.92
C TYR A 64 17.04 -26.78 27.85
N GLN A 65 16.58 -26.35 26.68
CA GLN A 65 17.45 -25.94 25.58
C GLN A 65 17.29 -24.43 25.31
N PRO A 66 18.20 -23.58 25.80
CA PRO A 66 18.09 -22.13 25.67
C PRO A 66 18.00 -21.64 24.22
N VAL A 67 17.21 -20.59 23.99
CA VAL A 67 16.97 -20.01 22.66
C VAL A 67 18.04 -19.01 22.27
N PHE A 68 18.48 -19.12 21.02
CA PHE A 68 19.34 -18.19 20.32
C PHE A 68 18.59 -17.60 19.12
N ARG A 69 18.44 -16.28 19.10
CA ARG A 69 17.86 -15.53 17.98
C ARG A 69 18.99 -14.93 17.15
N HIS A 70 18.81 -14.89 15.84
CA HIS A 70 19.78 -14.27 14.92
C HIS A 70 19.10 -13.40 13.88
N ASN A 71 19.83 -12.42 13.37
CA ASN A 71 19.36 -11.51 12.33
C ASN A 71 19.78 -11.93 10.90
N GLY A 72 20.32 -13.15 10.76
CA GLY A 72 20.83 -13.66 9.47
C GLY A 72 22.19 -13.13 9.04
N GLU A 73 22.85 -12.27 9.82
CA GLU A 73 24.14 -11.66 9.49
C GLU A 73 25.25 -11.96 10.50
N GLY A 74 25.21 -13.13 11.14
CA GLY A 74 26.21 -13.55 12.12
C GLY A 74 26.05 -12.91 13.51
N VAL A 75 24.97 -12.17 13.73
CA VAL A 75 24.65 -11.54 15.02
C VAL A 75 23.65 -12.40 15.77
N TRP A 76 23.96 -12.72 17.02
CA TRP A 76 23.18 -13.61 17.87
C TRP A 76 22.87 -12.96 19.22
N VAL A 77 21.63 -13.14 19.68
CA VAL A 77 21.17 -12.76 21.02
C VAL A 77 20.46 -13.96 21.63
N ASN A 78 20.84 -14.37 22.83
CA ASN A 78 20.10 -15.41 23.54
C ASN A 78 19.05 -14.84 24.49
N GLU A 79 18.14 -15.70 24.92
CA GLU A 79 17.01 -15.33 25.78
C GLU A 79 17.38 -14.78 27.17
N THR A 80 18.64 -14.92 27.62
CA THR A 80 19.09 -14.38 28.92
C THR A 80 19.67 -12.97 28.82
N GLU A 81 19.88 -12.48 27.60
CA GLU A 81 20.55 -11.21 27.35
C GLU A 81 19.60 -10.01 27.31
N GLN A 82 20.07 -8.86 27.78
CA GLN A 82 19.35 -7.58 27.76
C GLN A 82 20.15 -6.53 26.99
N PRO A 83 20.01 -6.44 25.66
CA PRO A 83 20.85 -5.55 24.85
C PRO A 83 20.72 -4.06 25.19
N LEU A 84 19.59 -3.63 25.78
CA LEU A 84 19.41 -2.24 26.25
C LEU A 84 20.39 -1.86 27.37
N THR A 85 20.85 -2.82 28.18
CA THR A 85 21.76 -2.57 29.29
C THR A 85 23.23 -2.76 28.90
N TRP A 86 23.51 -3.10 27.65
CA TRP A 86 24.88 -3.33 27.18
C TRP A 86 25.68 -2.04 27.09
N SER A 87 26.95 -2.14 27.48
CA SER A 87 27.91 -1.07 27.26
C SER A 87 28.23 -0.92 25.77
N ASP A 88 28.77 0.23 25.40
CA ASP A 88 29.21 0.51 24.03
C ASP A 88 30.25 -0.51 23.53
N GLU A 89 31.09 -1.03 24.44
CA GLU A 89 32.06 -2.07 24.15
C GLU A 89 31.39 -3.42 23.86
N THR A 90 30.41 -3.81 24.68
CA THR A 90 29.65 -5.05 24.48
C THR A 90 28.90 -5.01 23.14
N LEU A 91 28.29 -3.87 22.78
CA LEU A 91 27.61 -3.71 21.48
C LEU A 91 28.55 -3.95 20.30
N ARG A 92 29.81 -3.51 20.38
CA ARG A 92 30.81 -3.80 19.35
C ARG A 92 31.13 -5.30 19.32
N GLN A 93 31.54 -5.88 20.44
CA GLN A 93 31.94 -7.29 20.52
C GLN A 93 30.85 -8.24 19.99
N ARG A 94 29.59 -7.87 20.20
CA ARG A 94 28.40 -8.62 19.78
C ARG A 94 28.09 -8.57 18.29
N LEU A 95 28.71 -7.68 17.52
CA LEU A 95 28.59 -7.68 16.05
C LEU A 95 29.42 -8.80 15.42
N GLY A 96 30.19 -9.53 16.23
CA GLY A 96 30.93 -10.71 15.82
C GLY A 96 32.01 -10.40 14.80
N THR A 97 32.11 -11.25 13.78
CA THR A 97 33.15 -11.24 12.75
C THR A 97 33.24 -9.92 11.97
N VAL A 98 32.16 -9.14 11.90
CA VAL A 98 32.14 -7.85 11.19
C VAL A 98 32.99 -6.78 11.88
N THR A 99 33.23 -6.93 13.19
CA THR A 99 34.05 -6.01 14.00
C THR A 99 35.34 -6.65 14.51
N GLU A 100 35.64 -7.87 14.06
CA GLU A 100 36.85 -8.58 14.44
C GLU A 100 38.09 -7.81 13.94
N GLY A 101 39.05 -7.57 14.84
CA GLY A 101 40.27 -6.80 14.54
C GLY A 101 40.12 -5.26 14.59
N PHE A 102 38.93 -4.72 14.87
CA PHE A 102 38.72 -3.28 15.04
C PHE A 102 38.97 -2.82 16.47
N SER A 103 39.69 -1.71 16.64
CA SER A 103 39.77 -0.99 17.91
C SER A 103 38.46 -0.24 18.23
N ASP A 104 38.24 0.08 19.51
CA ASP A 104 37.08 0.88 19.93
C ASP A 104 37.05 2.27 19.25
N ALA A 105 38.23 2.85 19.01
CA ALA A 105 38.36 4.13 18.32
C ALA A 105 37.91 4.03 16.86
N GLU A 106 38.37 3.01 16.12
CA GLU A 106 37.97 2.78 14.72
C GLU A 106 36.47 2.46 14.60
N PHE A 107 35.92 1.70 15.54
CA PHE A 107 34.49 1.41 15.54
C PHE A 107 33.63 2.65 15.78
N ARG A 108 34.00 3.52 16.74
CA ARG A 108 33.32 4.80 16.96
C ARG A 108 33.44 5.74 15.75
N GLN A 109 34.56 5.69 15.04
CA GLN A 109 34.72 6.42 13.78
C GLN A 109 33.78 5.89 12.71
N ALA A 110 33.71 4.56 12.54
CA ALA A 110 32.79 3.93 11.60
C ALA A 110 31.31 4.29 11.89
N LEU A 111 30.91 4.34 13.17
CA LEU A 111 29.60 4.83 13.61
C LEU A 111 29.37 6.29 13.19
N ARG A 112 30.32 7.19 13.48
CA ARG A 112 30.24 8.61 13.09
C ARG A 112 30.15 8.81 11.56
N ILE A 113 30.88 8.00 10.79
CA ILE A 113 30.92 8.06 9.31
C ILE A 113 29.64 7.47 8.70
N SER A 114 29.06 6.45 9.30
CA SER A 114 27.82 5.82 8.83
C SER A 114 26.54 6.49 9.35
N ASP A 115 26.67 7.48 10.24
CA ASP A 115 25.53 8.15 10.91
C ASP A 115 24.71 7.20 11.80
N VAL A 116 25.37 6.20 12.36
CA VAL A 116 24.75 5.21 13.25
C VAL A 116 25.18 5.50 14.69
N SER A 117 24.23 5.57 15.60
CA SER A 117 24.48 5.73 17.03
C SER A 117 24.56 4.39 17.77
N PHE A 118 25.09 4.39 19.00
CA PHE A 118 25.02 3.20 19.85
C PHE A 118 23.58 2.80 20.19
N ASP A 119 22.65 3.76 20.22
CA ASP A 119 21.24 3.46 20.47
C ASP A 119 20.57 2.77 19.27
N ASP A 120 20.98 3.11 18.04
CA ASP A 120 20.57 2.37 16.85
C ASP A 120 21.06 0.91 16.91
N LEU A 121 22.26 0.66 17.45
CA LEU A 121 22.76 -0.69 17.67
C LEU A 121 21.98 -1.42 18.76
N ARG A 122 21.72 -0.79 19.92
CA ARG A 122 20.89 -1.39 20.98
C ARG A 122 19.53 -1.80 20.44
N ARG A 123 18.89 -0.91 19.67
CA ARG A 123 17.63 -1.20 18.98
C ARG A 123 17.76 -2.38 18.02
N MET A 124 18.79 -2.38 17.17
CA MET A 124 19.05 -3.48 16.23
C MET A 124 19.08 -4.84 16.95
N TYR A 125 19.76 -4.93 18.10
CA TYR A 125 19.79 -6.16 18.90
C TYR A 125 18.44 -6.54 19.52
N VAL A 126 17.70 -5.57 20.08
CA VAL A 126 16.40 -5.82 20.71
C VAL A 126 15.36 -6.27 19.69
N ASP A 127 15.32 -5.61 18.53
CA ASP A 127 14.34 -5.86 17.48
C ASP A 127 14.77 -6.99 16.52
N ASN A 128 15.96 -7.55 16.72
CA ASN A 128 16.59 -8.55 15.84
C ASN A 128 16.66 -8.09 14.36
N GLU A 129 17.02 -6.81 14.16
CA GLU A 129 17.13 -6.19 12.84
C GLU A 129 18.49 -6.51 12.18
N PRO A 130 18.59 -6.50 10.84
CA PRO A 130 19.86 -6.60 10.14
C PRO A 130 20.81 -5.46 10.53
N ILE A 131 22.13 -5.68 10.38
CA ILE A 131 23.11 -4.62 10.65
C ILE A 131 22.82 -3.44 9.72
N PRO A 132 22.77 -2.18 10.22
CA PRO A 132 22.57 -1.02 9.39
C PRO A 132 23.53 -1.05 8.19
N ALA A 133 22.97 -1.06 6.98
CA ALA A 133 23.76 -1.26 5.75
C ALA A 133 24.86 -0.20 5.59
N ALA A 134 24.68 0.99 6.17
CA ALA A 134 25.69 2.04 6.23
C ALA A 134 26.90 1.69 7.07
N LEU A 135 26.67 1.19 8.27
CA LEU A 135 27.73 0.76 9.16
C LEU A 135 28.45 -0.45 8.55
N LYS A 136 27.71 -1.41 8.02
CA LYS A 136 28.28 -2.60 7.37
C LYS A 136 29.15 -2.26 6.16
N ASP A 137 28.70 -1.35 5.28
CA ASP A 137 29.51 -0.88 4.15
C ASP A 137 30.78 -0.16 4.63
N THR A 138 30.65 0.69 5.64
CA THR A 138 31.78 1.43 6.23
C THR A 138 32.82 0.49 6.85
N LEU A 139 32.40 -0.48 7.66
CA LEU A 139 33.29 -1.47 8.27
C LEU A 139 33.98 -2.32 7.20
N LYS A 140 33.25 -2.76 6.15
CA LYS A 140 33.86 -3.46 5.01
C LYS A 140 34.96 -2.64 4.34
N ARG A 141 34.77 -1.32 4.16
CA ARG A 141 35.78 -0.43 3.59
C ARG A 141 37.01 -0.31 4.48
N TYR A 142 36.83 -0.14 5.79
CA TYR A 142 37.95 -0.14 6.72
C TYR A 142 38.74 -1.46 6.68
N ALA A 143 38.04 -2.60 6.68
CA ALA A 143 38.68 -3.91 6.60
C ALA A 143 39.44 -4.11 5.29
N ALA A 144 38.86 -3.71 4.15
CA ALA A 144 39.51 -3.77 2.85
C ALA A 144 40.76 -2.86 2.79
N ASN A 145 40.68 -1.65 3.35
CA ASN A 145 41.80 -0.71 3.39
C ASN A 145 42.94 -1.21 4.29
N SER A 146 42.60 -1.74 5.48
CA SER A 146 43.57 -2.34 6.40
C SER A 146 44.29 -3.52 5.73
N ARG A 147 43.56 -4.40 5.05
CA ARG A 147 44.14 -5.52 4.29
C ARG A 147 45.05 -5.04 3.16
N ALA A 148 44.61 -4.07 2.37
CA ALA A 148 45.38 -3.51 1.26
C ALA A 148 46.70 -2.89 1.74
N ARG A 149 46.64 -2.00 2.74
CA ARG A 149 47.83 -1.37 3.34
C ARG A 149 48.73 -2.36 4.07
N GLY A 150 48.17 -3.46 4.58
CA GLY A 150 48.94 -4.51 5.23
C GLY A 150 49.81 -5.33 4.29
N VAL A 151 49.51 -5.40 2.98
CA VAL A 151 50.25 -6.29 2.04
C VAL A 151 51.75 -5.99 2.00
N GLY A 152 52.15 -4.72 1.85
CA GLY A 152 53.56 -4.32 1.83
C GLY A 152 54.33 -4.72 3.10
N PRO A 153 53.87 -4.32 4.30
CA PRO A 153 54.45 -4.76 5.57
C PRO A 153 54.51 -6.28 5.75
N HIS A 154 53.48 -7.02 5.34
CA HIS A 154 53.49 -8.49 5.38
C HIS A 154 54.54 -9.12 4.46
N ILE A 155 54.77 -8.53 3.27
CA ILE A 155 55.84 -8.94 2.35
C ILE A 155 57.21 -8.69 3.03
N LEU A 156 57.44 -7.52 3.62
CA LEU A 156 58.69 -7.20 4.34
C LEU A 156 58.95 -8.14 5.51
N ALA A 157 57.90 -8.45 6.28
CA ALA A 157 57.98 -9.34 7.43
C ALA A 157 58.17 -10.82 7.03
N GLY A 158 58.09 -11.16 5.74
CA GLY A 158 58.19 -12.54 5.24
C GLY A 158 57.04 -13.42 5.74
N ARG A 159 55.87 -12.84 6.02
CA ARG A 159 54.67 -13.58 6.46
C ARG A 159 53.42 -12.97 5.87
N MET A 160 52.74 -13.72 5.01
CA MET A 160 51.54 -13.27 4.31
C MET A 160 50.29 -13.96 4.86
N PRO A 161 49.21 -13.22 5.16
CA PRO A 161 47.89 -13.80 5.41
C PRO A 161 47.39 -14.59 4.20
N ARG A 162 46.64 -15.67 4.44
CA ARG A 162 46.13 -16.55 3.39
C ARG A 162 45.23 -15.83 2.38
N GLU A 163 44.48 -14.84 2.83
CA GLU A 163 43.56 -14.08 1.98
C GLU A 163 44.28 -13.15 0.99
N THR A 164 45.52 -12.75 1.29
CA THR A 164 46.27 -11.75 0.52
C THR A 164 47.56 -12.30 -0.09
N CYS A 165 47.96 -13.53 0.24
CA CYS A 165 49.24 -14.09 -0.19
C CYS A 165 49.40 -14.18 -1.72
N THR A 166 48.31 -14.34 -2.47
CA THR A 166 48.37 -14.34 -3.95
C THR A 166 48.62 -12.97 -4.57
N PHE A 167 48.36 -11.86 -3.86
CA PHE A 167 48.67 -10.53 -4.39
C PHE A 167 50.17 -10.31 -4.58
N ALA A 168 51.01 -10.94 -3.75
CA ALA A 168 52.46 -10.90 -3.92
C ALA A 168 52.89 -11.46 -5.29
N VAL A 169 52.19 -12.49 -5.78
CA VAL A 169 52.41 -13.05 -7.13
C VAL A 169 51.99 -12.04 -8.20
N THR A 170 50.81 -11.43 -8.06
CA THR A 170 50.32 -10.39 -8.98
C THR A 170 51.31 -9.22 -9.09
N PHE A 171 51.80 -8.70 -7.97
CA PHE A 171 52.77 -7.61 -7.97
C PHE A 171 54.11 -7.97 -8.59
N THR A 172 54.53 -9.22 -8.45
CA THR A 172 55.75 -9.70 -9.08
C THR A 172 55.63 -9.65 -10.61
N LEU A 173 54.47 -10.04 -11.14
CA LEU A 173 54.17 -9.97 -12.58
C LEU A 173 54.04 -8.53 -13.12
N GLU A 174 53.74 -7.57 -12.26
CA GLU A 174 53.56 -6.15 -12.60
C GLU A 174 54.85 -5.33 -12.53
N LEU A 175 55.97 -5.94 -12.11
CA LEU A 175 57.27 -5.28 -12.15
C LEU A 175 57.57 -4.80 -13.58
N PRO A 176 58.03 -3.55 -13.80
CA PRO A 176 58.10 -2.93 -15.13
C PRO A 176 58.90 -3.70 -16.18
N ARG A 177 59.82 -4.57 -15.77
CA ARG A 177 60.69 -5.38 -16.64
C ARG A 177 60.51 -6.88 -16.41
N TRP A 178 59.34 -7.31 -15.93
CA TRP A 178 59.05 -8.73 -15.73
C TRP A 178 59.00 -9.49 -17.09
N PRO A 179 59.67 -10.65 -17.23
CA PRO A 179 59.66 -11.42 -18.48
C PRO A 179 58.27 -11.96 -18.85
N GLN A 180 57.76 -11.61 -20.04
CA GLN A 180 56.40 -11.99 -20.48
C GLN A 180 56.21 -13.49 -20.74
N ASN A 181 57.27 -14.28 -20.86
CA ASN A 181 57.18 -15.73 -21.04
C ASN A 181 57.05 -16.49 -19.71
N VAL A 182 57.28 -15.85 -18.56
CA VAL A 182 57.29 -16.52 -17.25
C VAL A 182 55.92 -16.44 -16.57
N ALA A 183 55.46 -17.56 -16.00
CA ALA A 183 54.20 -17.68 -15.27
C ALA A 183 54.39 -18.31 -13.89
N PHE A 184 53.40 -18.14 -13.00
CA PHE A 184 53.31 -18.81 -11.71
C PHE A 184 52.19 -19.84 -11.70
N GLU A 185 52.43 -20.98 -11.07
CA GLU A 185 51.41 -21.97 -10.69
C GLU A 185 51.32 -22.05 -9.17
N VAL A 186 50.19 -21.57 -8.63
CA VAL A 186 49.90 -21.60 -7.20
C VAL A 186 49.00 -22.79 -6.88
N TYR A 187 49.45 -23.71 -6.04
CA TYR A 187 48.69 -24.91 -5.66
C TYR A 187 48.38 -24.94 -4.16
N GLU A 188 47.26 -25.57 -3.79
CA GLU A 188 46.81 -25.71 -2.41
C GLU A 188 47.39 -26.99 -1.78
N VAL A 189 47.93 -26.91 -0.55
CA VAL A 189 48.67 -28.02 0.09
C VAL A 189 47.81 -29.27 0.36
N ALA A 190 46.48 -29.16 0.37
CA ALA A 190 45.58 -30.29 0.65
C ALA A 190 45.62 -31.41 -0.41
N SER A 191 46.11 -31.14 -1.63
CA SER A 191 46.50 -32.17 -2.60
C SER A 191 47.27 -31.56 -3.78
N PRO A 192 48.50 -32.01 -4.09
CA PRO A 192 49.21 -31.60 -5.31
C PRO A 192 48.55 -32.07 -6.62
N LEU A 193 47.38 -32.73 -6.54
CA LEU A 193 46.57 -33.21 -7.67
C LEU A 193 45.35 -32.32 -7.99
N THR A 194 45.04 -31.30 -7.20
CA THR A 194 44.00 -30.30 -7.53
C THR A 194 44.54 -29.17 -8.39
N THR A 195 43.66 -28.61 -9.23
CA THR A 195 43.92 -27.59 -10.25
C THR A 195 44.73 -26.41 -9.71
N ALA A 196 46.01 -26.31 -10.07
CA ALA A 196 46.84 -25.15 -9.75
C ALA A 196 46.28 -23.88 -10.41
N LYS A 197 46.22 -22.77 -9.66
CA LYS A 197 45.82 -21.48 -10.21
C LYS A 197 47.01 -20.84 -10.92
N ARG A 198 46.88 -20.65 -12.24
CA ARG A 198 47.93 -20.06 -13.08
C ARG A 198 47.82 -18.53 -13.10
N PHE A 199 48.95 -17.84 -12.95
CA PHE A 199 49.09 -16.39 -13.03
C PHE A 199 50.16 -16.02 -14.07
N GLY A 200 49.90 -15.00 -14.90
CA GLY A 200 50.81 -14.61 -15.99
C GLY A 200 50.51 -15.33 -17.30
N ASN A 201 51.55 -15.68 -18.07
CA ASN A 201 51.40 -16.22 -19.42
C ASN A 201 50.79 -17.64 -19.43
N ALA A 202 49.62 -17.78 -20.05
CA ALA A 202 48.92 -19.06 -20.15
C ALA A 202 49.71 -20.14 -20.91
N GLN A 203 50.58 -19.76 -21.84
CA GLN A 203 51.35 -20.66 -22.72
C GLN A 203 52.73 -21.02 -22.16
N ALA A 204 53.11 -20.52 -20.97
CA ALA A 204 54.39 -20.86 -20.34
C ALA A 204 54.47 -22.37 -20.04
N THR A 205 55.61 -23.00 -20.35
CA THR A 205 55.85 -24.44 -20.13
C THR A 205 57.26 -24.70 -19.60
N GLY A 206 57.46 -25.85 -18.94
CA GLY A 206 58.77 -26.29 -18.48
C GLY A 206 59.45 -25.31 -17.52
N ALA A 207 60.64 -24.85 -17.89
CA ALA A 207 61.44 -23.93 -17.08
C ALA A 207 60.82 -22.52 -16.95
N ASP A 208 59.82 -22.15 -17.74
CA ASP A 208 59.17 -20.84 -17.68
C ASP A 208 58.00 -20.78 -16.68
N VAL A 209 57.84 -21.81 -15.84
CA VAL A 209 56.77 -21.87 -14.82
C VAL A 209 57.38 -21.98 -13.43
N ILE A 210 57.13 -20.98 -12.58
CA ILE A 210 57.49 -21.00 -11.15
C ILE A 210 56.34 -21.62 -10.36
N LYS A 211 56.58 -22.78 -9.74
CA LYS A 211 55.59 -23.48 -8.90
C LYS A 211 55.77 -23.11 -7.44
N ILE A 212 54.68 -22.73 -6.77
CA ILE A 212 54.71 -22.35 -5.36
C ILE A 212 53.40 -22.74 -4.66
N SER A 213 53.47 -23.26 -3.44
CA SER A 213 52.28 -23.57 -2.65
C SER A 213 51.71 -22.35 -1.93
N ASP A 214 50.44 -22.41 -1.55
CA ASP A 214 49.83 -21.38 -0.68
C ASP A 214 50.54 -21.28 0.69
N VAL A 215 51.02 -22.39 1.24
CA VAL A 215 51.84 -22.39 2.48
C VAL A 215 53.19 -21.70 2.28
N GLU A 216 53.87 -21.93 1.16
CA GLU A 216 55.12 -21.24 0.85
C GLU A 216 54.92 -19.74 0.68
N LEU A 217 53.83 -19.34 0.00
CA LEU A 217 53.44 -17.92 -0.13
C LEU A 217 53.17 -17.30 1.25
N MET A 218 52.41 -17.98 2.11
CA MET A 218 52.15 -17.51 3.48
C MET A 218 53.42 -17.37 4.31
N SER A 219 54.41 -18.24 4.09
CA SER A 219 55.73 -18.17 4.75
C SER A 219 56.73 -17.21 4.09
N GLY A 220 56.28 -16.39 3.13
CA GLY A 220 57.09 -15.34 2.52
C GLY A 220 58.19 -15.83 1.58
N LYS A 221 58.08 -17.06 1.05
CA LYS A 221 59.10 -17.73 0.21
C LYS A 221 59.09 -17.31 -1.27
N LEU A 222 58.23 -16.37 -1.66
CA LEU A 222 58.10 -15.94 -3.05
C LEU A 222 59.39 -15.32 -3.60
N PRO A 223 60.07 -14.38 -2.92
CA PRO A 223 61.30 -13.79 -3.43
C PRO A 223 62.42 -14.82 -3.62
N GLU A 224 62.54 -15.81 -2.73
CA GLU A 224 63.48 -16.93 -2.85
C GLU A 224 63.21 -17.72 -4.14
N ARG A 225 61.96 -18.08 -4.42
CA ARG A 225 61.59 -18.80 -5.66
C ARG A 225 61.87 -18.02 -6.94
N VAL A 226 61.79 -16.69 -6.88
CA VAL A 226 62.11 -15.82 -8.01
C VAL A 226 63.63 -15.71 -8.19
N VAL A 227 64.38 -15.53 -7.11
CA VAL A 227 65.85 -15.48 -7.16
C VAL A 227 66.44 -16.82 -7.62
N ASP A 228 65.87 -17.96 -7.21
CA ASP A 228 66.26 -19.29 -7.67
C ASP A 228 66.09 -19.48 -9.19
N ARG A 229 65.13 -18.78 -9.79
CA ARG A 229 64.77 -18.93 -11.20
C ARG A 229 65.65 -18.10 -12.14
N PHE A 230 66.10 -16.93 -11.71
CA PHE A 230 66.81 -16.00 -12.58
C PHE A 230 68.30 -15.93 -12.23
N SER A 231 69.16 -15.93 -13.26
CA SER A 231 70.57 -15.62 -13.08
C SER A 231 70.75 -14.19 -12.59
N ARG A 232 71.91 -13.88 -12.00
CA ARG A 232 72.21 -12.54 -11.49
C ARG A 232 72.03 -11.44 -12.55
N SER A 233 72.52 -11.67 -13.78
CA SER A 233 72.36 -10.71 -14.88
C SER A 233 70.91 -10.50 -15.30
N GLU A 234 70.09 -11.55 -15.23
CA GLU A 234 68.65 -11.44 -15.50
C GLU A 234 67.93 -10.69 -14.38
N LEU A 235 68.33 -10.87 -13.11
CA LEU A 235 67.82 -10.11 -11.97
C LEU A 235 68.20 -8.62 -12.04
N GLU A 236 69.43 -8.29 -12.45
CA GLU A 236 69.86 -6.90 -12.68
C GLU A 236 69.04 -6.23 -13.79
N GLN A 237 68.73 -6.97 -14.86
CA GLN A 237 67.84 -6.48 -15.92
C GLN A 237 66.41 -6.26 -15.43
N LEU A 238 65.88 -7.21 -14.65
CA LEU A 238 64.52 -7.20 -14.10
C LEU A 238 64.32 -6.05 -13.10
N LEU A 239 65.27 -5.83 -12.19
CA LEU A 239 65.19 -4.79 -11.16
C LEU A 239 65.71 -3.42 -11.63
N GLY A 240 66.46 -3.39 -12.73
CA GLY A 240 67.00 -2.19 -13.35
C GLY A 240 68.13 -1.50 -12.58
N GLU A 241 68.70 -2.19 -11.59
CA GLU A 241 69.74 -1.72 -10.68
C GLU A 241 70.73 -2.85 -10.40
N SER A 242 71.95 -2.52 -9.94
CA SER A 242 72.95 -3.50 -9.53
C SER A 242 72.44 -4.34 -8.36
N VAL A 243 72.52 -5.66 -8.46
CA VAL A 243 72.09 -6.58 -7.40
C VAL A 243 73.28 -7.10 -6.58
N PRO A 244 73.10 -7.36 -5.28
CA PRO A 244 74.14 -7.92 -4.42
C PRO A 244 74.70 -9.28 -4.86
N PHE A 245 75.94 -9.56 -4.47
CA PHE A 245 76.60 -10.86 -4.74
C PHE A 245 76.05 -11.99 -3.86
N GLU A 246 75.64 -11.68 -2.62
CA GLU A 246 75.07 -12.66 -1.70
C GLU A 246 73.59 -12.93 -2.03
N GLU A 247 73.20 -14.20 -2.02
CA GLU A 247 71.83 -14.62 -2.38
C GLU A 247 70.78 -14.06 -1.42
N GLN A 248 71.07 -14.09 -0.11
CA GLN A 248 70.17 -13.56 0.91
C GLN A 248 69.94 -12.05 0.75
N GLU A 249 70.97 -11.30 0.34
CA GLU A 249 70.85 -9.87 0.08
C GLU A 249 70.02 -9.59 -1.19
N ARG A 250 70.11 -10.44 -2.23
CA ARG A 250 69.22 -10.36 -3.41
C ARG A 250 67.75 -10.63 -3.06
N VAL A 251 67.50 -11.67 -2.26
CA VAL A 251 66.15 -12.01 -1.77
C VAL A 251 65.56 -10.83 -0.99
N GLN A 252 66.37 -10.21 -0.13
CA GLN A 252 65.95 -9.04 0.65
C GLN A 252 65.68 -7.81 -0.24
N MET A 253 66.54 -7.51 -1.21
CA MET A 253 66.32 -6.42 -2.16
C MET A 253 65.03 -6.61 -2.98
N LEU A 254 64.75 -7.83 -3.45
CA LEU A 254 63.51 -8.13 -4.17
C LEU A 254 62.29 -7.99 -3.25
N ARG A 255 62.40 -8.46 -2.00
CA ARG A 255 61.34 -8.33 -0.99
C ARG A 255 61.01 -6.85 -0.71
N GLU A 256 62.03 -6.00 -0.59
CA GLU A 256 61.86 -4.55 -0.40
C GLU A 256 61.21 -3.89 -1.61
N LYS A 257 61.67 -4.20 -2.83
CA LYS A 257 61.04 -3.66 -4.06
C LYS A 257 59.57 -4.09 -4.20
N LEU A 258 59.25 -5.34 -3.92
CA LEU A 258 57.87 -5.84 -3.95
C LEU A 258 56.99 -5.19 -2.88
N ALA A 259 57.52 -4.98 -1.68
CA ALA A 259 56.79 -4.33 -0.60
C ALA A 259 56.51 -2.86 -0.88
N THR A 260 57.49 -2.12 -1.43
CA THR A 260 57.31 -0.73 -1.87
C THR A 260 56.26 -0.68 -2.97
N HIS A 261 56.39 -1.53 -4.00
CA HIS A 261 55.42 -1.57 -5.10
C HIS A 261 54.00 -1.90 -4.61
N ALA A 262 53.84 -2.84 -3.66
CA ALA A 262 52.56 -3.16 -3.06
C ALA A 262 51.98 -1.99 -2.24
N SER A 263 52.84 -1.24 -1.54
CA SER A 263 52.43 -0.07 -0.76
C SER A 263 51.99 1.09 -1.65
N ASP A 264 52.73 1.35 -2.73
CA ASP A 264 52.40 2.38 -3.73
C ASP A 264 51.08 2.08 -4.46
N ASN A 265 50.69 0.79 -4.53
CA ASN A 265 49.48 0.33 -5.21
C ASN A 265 48.33 -0.03 -4.24
N ALA A 266 48.40 0.41 -2.98
CA ALA A 266 47.40 0.09 -1.96
C ALA A 266 45.97 0.53 -2.35
N GLY A 267 45.81 1.68 -3.02
CA GLY A 267 44.49 2.14 -3.49
C GLY A 267 43.86 1.20 -4.54
N ARG A 268 44.64 0.67 -5.48
CA ARG A 268 44.14 -0.31 -6.48
C ARG A 268 43.83 -1.66 -5.83
N LEU A 269 44.65 -2.09 -4.86
CA LEU A 269 44.36 -3.29 -4.07
C LEU A 269 43.06 -3.16 -3.30
N PHE A 270 42.83 -2.00 -2.68
CA PHE A 270 41.59 -1.73 -1.97
C PHE A 270 40.39 -1.97 -2.90
N GLU A 271 40.38 -1.40 -4.10
CA GLU A 271 39.26 -1.58 -5.04
C GLU A 271 39.08 -3.05 -5.44
N SER A 272 40.17 -3.79 -5.61
CA SER A 272 40.13 -5.24 -5.90
C SER A 272 39.59 -6.06 -4.73
N ILE A 273 39.94 -5.69 -3.49
CA ILE A 273 39.49 -6.39 -2.26
C ILE A 273 38.05 -6.03 -1.90
N PHE A 274 37.64 -4.78 -2.12
CA PHE A 274 36.34 -4.26 -1.71
C PHE A 274 35.21 -4.65 -2.69
N ASN A 275 35.49 -4.69 -3.98
CA ASN A 275 34.46 -5.00 -4.99
C ASN A 275 34.08 -6.50 -4.94
N ASP A 276 32.99 -6.80 -4.23
CA ASP A 276 32.41 -8.15 -4.16
C ASP A 276 32.07 -8.66 -5.57
N VAL A 277 32.66 -9.79 -5.99
CA VAL A 277 32.20 -10.52 -7.18
C VAL A 277 30.82 -11.11 -6.86
N ILE A 278 29.77 -10.67 -7.55
CA ILE A 278 28.42 -11.24 -7.42
C ILE A 278 28.49 -12.70 -7.92
N PRO A 279 28.37 -13.71 -7.04
CA PRO A 279 28.45 -15.11 -7.47
C PRO A 279 27.31 -15.41 -8.43
N GLU A 280 27.56 -16.18 -9.49
CA GLU A 280 26.51 -16.56 -10.45
C GLU A 280 25.39 -17.38 -9.80
N ASN A 281 25.71 -18.10 -8.71
CA ASN A 281 24.77 -18.92 -7.97
C ASN A 281 23.92 -18.13 -6.96
N ASN A 282 24.05 -16.80 -6.89
CA ASN A 282 23.23 -16.00 -5.97
C ASN A 282 21.80 -15.85 -6.56
N PRO A 283 20.74 -16.21 -5.81
CA PRO A 283 19.37 -16.15 -6.31
C PRO A 283 18.92 -14.72 -6.68
N ASP A 284 19.52 -13.71 -6.07
CA ASP A 284 19.25 -12.29 -6.32
C ASP A 284 20.25 -11.65 -7.31
N ALA A 285 21.15 -12.43 -7.95
CA ALA A 285 22.21 -11.91 -8.81
C ALA A 285 21.69 -11.00 -9.94
N ALA A 286 20.56 -11.37 -10.56
CA ALA A 286 19.94 -10.59 -11.62
C ALA A 286 19.43 -9.24 -11.11
N ALA A 287 18.78 -9.22 -9.93
CA ALA A 287 18.26 -8.00 -9.31
C ALA A 287 19.40 -7.07 -8.85
N LEU A 288 20.45 -7.64 -8.24
CA LEU A 288 21.66 -6.91 -7.84
C LEU A 288 22.30 -6.22 -9.05
N ARG A 289 22.51 -6.94 -10.15
CA ARG A 289 23.11 -6.38 -11.39
C ARG A 289 22.21 -5.32 -12.03
N LEU A 290 20.89 -5.51 -12.01
CA LEU A 290 19.94 -4.55 -12.57
C LEU A 290 19.99 -3.21 -11.83
N ILE A 291 19.93 -3.24 -10.49
CA ILE A 291 19.99 -2.01 -9.67
C ILE A 291 21.39 -1.39 -9.74
N GLN A 292 22.45 -2.19 -9.70
CA GLN A 292 23.82 -1.70 -9.85
C GLN A 292 24.02 -0.97 -11.19
N ARG A 293 23.45 -1.48 -12.28
CA ARG A 293 23.52 -0.85 -13.61
C ARG A 293 22.78 0.49 -13.66
N ALA A 294 21.61 0.57 -13.01
CA ALA A 294 20.83 1.81 -12.96
C ALA A 294 21.42 2.85 -11.99
N TYR A 295 22.11 2.38 -10.94
CA TYR A 295 22.70 3.21 -9.89
C TYR A 295 24.17 2.81 -9.63
N PRO A 296 25.11 3.13 -10.54
CA PRO A 296 26.48 2.59 -10.52
C PRO A 296 27.32 2.87 -9.26
N ARG A 297 26.95 3.89 -8.48
CA ARG A 297 27.66 4.28 -7.26
C ARG A 297 27.21 3.52 -6.01
N LEU A 298 26.10 2.79 -6.06
CA LEU A 298 25.68 1.95 -4.94
C LEU A 298 26.61 0.75 -4.81
N THR A 299 26.87 0.28 -3.60
CA THR A 299 27.59 -0.99 -3.40
C THR A 299 26.62 -2.16 -3.34
N THR A 300 27.12 -3.37 -3.59
CA THR A 300 26.35 -4.62 -3.42
C THR A 300 25.75 -4.74 -2.02
N THR A 301 26.48 -4.34 -0.97
CA THR A 301 26.01 -4.30 0.41
C THR A 301 24.77 -3.41 0.57
N ARG A 302 24.77 -2.21 -0.05
CA ARG A 302 23.64 -1.29 -0.01
C ARG A 302 22.44 -1.79 -0.80
N ILE A 303 22.66 -2.42 -1.95
CA ILE A 303 21.59 -2.99 -2.75
C ILE A 303 20.94 -4.18 -2.04
N ARG A 304 21.72 -5.04 -1.37
CA ARG A 304 21.16 -6.12 -0.54
C ARG A 304 20.24 -5.60 0.57
N GLY A 305 20.64 -4.51 1.23
CA GLY A 305 19.77 -3.83 2.20
C GLY A 305 18.45 -3.36 1.57
N LEU A 306 18.49 -2.76 0.38
CA LEU A 306 17.29 -2.35 -0.36
C LEU A 306 16.39 -3.53 -0.76
N LEU A 307 16.98 -4.69 -1.11
CA LEU A 307 16.25 -5.89 -1.51
C LEU A 307 15.65 -6.67 -0.33
N ALA A 308 16.26 -6.57 0.87
CA ALA A 308 15.73 -7.16 2.09
C ALA A 308 14.33 -6.60 2.43
N ASP A 309 14.12 -5.31 2.15
CA ASP A 309 12.86 -4.60 2.39
C ASP A 309 11.84 -4.67 1.23
N ALA A 310 12.18 -5.34 0.13
CA ALA A 310 11.31 -5.44 -1.04
C ALA A 310 10.15 -6.43 -0.81
N SER A 311 8.93 -5.99 -1.05
CA SER A 311 7.72 -6.82 -1.01
C SER A 311 7.73 -7.91 -2.09
N PRO A 312 6.93 -8.99 -1.95
CA PRO A 312 6.81 -10.02 -2.98
C PRO A 312 6.42 -9.45 -4.37
N ALA A 313 5.56 -8.42 -4.39
CA ALA A 313 5.17 -7.73 -5.63
C ALA A 313 6.34 -6.95 -6.26
N GLU A 314 7.15 -6.25 -5.46
CA GLU A 314 8.35 -5.55 -5.94
C GLU A 314 9.41 -6.52 -6.46
N LYS A 315 9.59 -7.67 -5.80
CA LYS A 315 10.50 -8.75 -6.25
C LYS A 315 10.03 -9.36 -7.57
N ALA A 316 8.72 -9.55 -7.78
CA ALA A 316 8.18 -10.04 -9.05
C ALA A 316 8.45 -9.08 -10.23
N VAL A 317 8.39 -7.77 -9.99
CA VAL A 317 8.70 -6.75 -11.02
C VAL A 317 10.20 -6.74 -11.37
N LEU A 318 11.08 -6.92 -10.37
CA LEU A 318 12.52 -7.05 -10.60
C LEU A 318 12.87 -8.27 -11.46
N GLN A 319 12.18 -9.40 -11.28
CA GLN A 319 12.34 -10.60 -12.11
C GLN A 319 11.97 -10.36 -13.58
N GLN A 320 11.14 -9.37 -13.87
CA GLN A 320 10.79 -8.95 -15.24
C GLN A 320 11.80 -7.95 -15.84
N GLY A 321 12.91 -7.67 -15.15
CA GLY A 321 13.95 -6.75 -15.62
C GLY A 321 13.63 -5.27 -15.44
N LYS A 322 12.65 -4.90 -14.59
CA LYS A 322 12.25 -3.51 -14.32
C LYS A 322 12.47 -3.15 -12.85
N ILE A 323 12.83 -1.90 -12.58
CA ILE A 323 12.99 -1.39 -11.19
C ILE A 323 11.68 -0.71 -10.76
N PRO A 324 11.00 -1.20 -9.70
CA PRO A 324 9.81 -0.54 -9.15
C PRO A 324 10.09 0.92 -8.73
N MET A 325 9.12 1.81 -8.94
CA MET A 325 9.26 3.26 -8.63
C MET A 325 9.76 3.52 -7.20
N LYS A 326 9.16 2.86 -6.21
CA LYS A 326 9.54 3.01 -4.79
C LYS A 326 10.98 2.55 -4.53
N LEU A 327 11.40 1.43 -5.13
CA LEU A 327 12.76 0.93 -4.98
C LEU A 327 13.78 1.83 -5.68
N GLY A 328 13.44 2.39 -6.85
CA GLY A 328 14.25 3.38 -7.55
C GLY A 328 14.41 4.70 -6.78
N LEU A 329 13.34 5.18 -6.14
CA LEU A 329 13.41 6.35 -5.26
C LEU A 329 14.27 6.07 -4.01
N ASN A 330 14.14 4.90 -3.38
CA ASN A 330 14.97 4.54 -2.24
C ASN A 330 16.45 4.37 -2.63
N ALA A 331 16.74 3.75 -3.78
CA ALA A 331 18.09 3.65 -4.33
C ALA A 331 18.74 5.02 -4.56
N LEU A 332 17.98 6.00 -5.06
CA LEU A 332 18.44 7.37 -5.23
C LEU A 332 18.76 8.05 -3.90
N HIS A 333 17.93 7.87 -2.87
CA HIS A 333 18.20 8.41 -1.52
C HIS A 333 19.47 7.80 -0.93
N VAL A 334 19.63 6.48 -0.99
CA VAL A 334 20.83 5.80 -0.48
C VAL A 334 22.07 6.27 -1.23
N GLN A 335 22.00 6.44 -2.56
CA GLN A 335 23.13 6.93 -3.36
C GLN A 335 23.53 8.36 -2.97
N ARG A 336 22.56 9.23 -2.62
CA ARG A 336 22.83 10.59 -2.12
C ARG A 336 23.45 10.58 -0.74
N ALA A 337 22.93 9.76 0.18
CA ALA A 337 23.49 9.60 1.53
C ALA A 337 24.94 9.10 1.50
N MET A 338 25.24 8.13 0.62
CA MET A 338 26.59 7.60 0.43
C MET A 338 27.63 8.66 0.05
N ARG A 339 27.27 9.71 -0.71
CA ARG A 339 28.21 10.80 -1.03
C ARG A 339 28.72 11.52 0.21
N ILE A 340 27.82 11.77 1.16
CA ILE A 340 28.16 12.42 2.44
C ILE A 340 29.05 11.47 3.24
N GLU A 341 28.65 10.21 3.39
CA GLU A 341 29.45 9.21 4.13
C GLU A 341 30.85 9.03 3.54
N GLN A 342 30.97 8.94 2.21
CA GLN A 342 32.27 8.82 1.52
C GLN A 342 33.15 10.05 1.73
N ALA A 343 32.58 11.26 1.77
CA ALA A 343 33.32 12.46 2.10
C ALA A 343 33.92 12.40 3.52
N TYR A 344 33.13 11.96 4.51
CA TYR A 344 33.65 11.77 5.88
C TYR A 344 34.64 10.61 5.96
N LEU A 345 34.44 9.53 5.20
CA LEU A 345 35.36 8.39 5.17
C LEU A 345 36.74 8.81 4.67
N GLY A 346 36.82 9.69 3.66
CA GLY A 346 38.07 10.24 3.14
C GLY A 346 38.87 11.07 4.15
N LEU A 347 38.27 11.51 5.27
CA LEU A 347 39.02 12.12 6.38
C LEU A 347 39.88 11.10 7.13
N TYR A 348 39.50 9.82 7.09
CA TYR A 348 40.15 8.74 7.83
C TYR A 348 41.01 7.85 6.95
N LEU A 349 40.60 7.65 5.69
CA LEU A 349 41.27 6.77 4.72
C LEU A 349 41.79 7.59 3.53
N ASP A 350 43.12 7.76 3.42
CA ASP A 350 43.71 8.66 2.40
C ASP A 350 43.47 8.19 0.96
N GLU A 351 43.43 6.87 0.75
CA GLU A 351 43.10 6.27 -0.55
C GLU A 351 41.67 6.59 -1.01
N MET A 352 40.80 7.03 -0.08
CA MET A 352 39.39 7.33 -0.32
C MET A 352 39.11 8.84 -0.48
N VAL A 353 40.14 9.67 -0.59
CA VAL A 353 39.95 11.13 -0.79
C VAL A 353 39.27 11.37 -2.13
N THR A 354 38.04 11.89 -2.06
CA THR A 354 37.22 12.28 -3.21
C THR A 354 37.08 13.79 -3.29
N ALA A 355 36.57 14.33 -4.42
CA ALA A 355 36.22 15.75 -4.51
C ALA A 355 35.27 16.20 -3.38
N ASP A 356 34.31 15.34 -2.98
CA ASP A 356 33.41 15.62 -1.86
C ASP A 356 34.17 15.68 -0.51
N THR A 357 35.26 14.91 -0.35
CA THR A 357 36.18 14.98 0.81
C THR A 357 36.97 16.30 0.81
N GLU A 358 37.50 16.70 -0.34
CA GLU A 358 38.23 17.97 -0.48
C GLU A 358 37.34 19.16 -0.08
N ILE A 359 36.07 19.16 -0.51
CA ILE A 359 35.06 20.15 -0.11
C ILE A 359 34.86 20.14 1.41
N LEU A 360 34.67 18.95 2.01
CA LEU A 360 34.50 18.78 3.45
C LEU A 360 35.71 19.35 4.22
N VAL A 361 36.93 18.96 3.84
CA VAL A 361 38.17 19.39 4.50
C VAL A 361 38.35 20.90 4.42
N MET A 362 38.32 21.47 3.21
CA MET A 362 38.61 22.91 3.04
C MET A 362 37.55 23.78 3.71
N ASN A 363 36.28 23.39 3.66
CA ASN A 363 35.22 24.12 4.34
C ASN A 363 35.14 23.81 5.84
N SER A 364 35.93 22.87 6.37
CA SER A 364 36.11 22.68 7.82
C SER A 364 37.22 23.56 8.40
N LEU A 365 38.02 24.20 7.55
CA LEU A 365 39.04 25.15 8.02
C LEU A 365 38.41 26.34 8.75
N GLU A 366 37.24 26.81 8.30
CA GLU A 366 36.48 27.90 8.95
C GLU A 366 36.04 27.59 10.39
N ALA A 367 35.94 26.31 10.73
CA ALA A 367 35.54 25.85 12.06
C ALA A 367 36.74 25.66 13.02
N LEU A 368 37.97 25.84 12.55
CA LEU A 368 39.16 25.70 13.38
C LEU A 368 39.32 26.88 14.35
N PRO A 369 39.67 26.63 15.63
CA PRO A 369 39.97 27.69 16.58
C PRO A 369 41.09 28.60 16.07
N GLY A 370 40.82 29.91 16.01
CA GLY A 370 41.80 30.91 15.54
C GLY A 370 41.92 31.04 14.02
N TRP A 371 41.03 30.42 13.23
CA TRP A 371 41.01 30.61 11.78
C TRP A 371 40.73 32.06 11.36
N LYS A 372 41.34 32.47 10.24
CA LYS A 372 41.15 33.78 9.60
C LYS A 372 40.63 33.59 8.18
N ASP A 373 39.63 34.36 7.78
CA ASP A 373 38.93 34.19 6.51
C ASP A 373 39.38 35.19 5.42
N ASP A 374 40.66 35.13 5.05
CA ASP A 374 41.31 36.01 4.06
C ASP A 374 42.04 35.23 2.94
N LEU A 375 41.78 33.93 2.82
CA LEU A 375 42.43 32.99 1.89
C LEU A 375 41.43 32.32 0.94
N ARG A 376 41.74 32.31 -0.36
CA ARG A 376 41.05 31.51 -1.38
C ARG A 376 41.85 30.25 -1.70
N LEU A 377 41.25 29.09 -1.48
CA LEU A 377 41.83 27.78 -1.81
C LEU A 377 41.05 27.15 -2.97
N GLU A 378 41.77 26.57 -3.92
CA GLU A 378 41.18 25.84 -5.05
C GLU A 378 41.93 24.52 -5.28
N VAL A 379 41.18 23.46 -5.57
CA VAL A 379 41.74 22.18 -6.04
C VAL A 379 41.32 21.96 -7.48
N ARG A 380 42.29 21.65 -8.35
CA ARG A 380 42.08 21.50 -9.81
C ARG A 380 42.74 20.24 -10.33
N ASP A 381 42.14 19.60 -11.34
CA ASP A 381 42.70 18.41 -11.99
C ASP A 381 43.70 18.79 -13.11
N GLY A 382 44.83 18.08 -13.14
CA GLY A 382 45.82 18.07 -14.22
C GLY A 382 46.76 19.28 -14.28
N ASN A 383 46.22 20.50 -14.22
CA ASN A 383 47.03 21.73 -14.19
C ASN A 383 46.32 22.87 -13.43
N ARG A 384 47.01 24.01 -13.26
CA ARG A 384 46.55 25.17 -12.47
C ARG A 384 45.28 25.84 -13.01
N ASP A 385 44.99 25.67 -14.30
CA ASP A 385 43.79 26.19 -14.96
C ASP A 385 42.80 25.06 -15.32
N GLY A 386 43.07 23.85 -14.84
CA GLY A 386 42.25 22.66 -15.09
C GLY A 386 40.91 22.69 -14.37
N THR A 387 40.13 21.63 -14.53
CA THR A 387 38.77 21.53 -13.99
C THR A 387 38.77 21.74 -12.48
N LEU A 388 37.97 22.70 -12.00
CA LEU A 388 37.79 22.95 -10.58
C LEU A 388 37.03 21.80 -9.92
N ARG A 389 37.65 21.17 -8.93
CA ARG A 389 37.06 20.08 -8.15
C ARG A 389 36.41 20.58 -6.88
N SER A 390 37.10 21.49 -6.19
CA SER A 390 36.68 21.99 -4.89
C SER A 390 37.29 23.38 -4.64
N GLN A 391 36.62 24.19 -3.81
CA GLN A 391 37.06 25.54 -3.47
C GLN A 391 36.63 25.94 -2.06
N TYR A 392 37.34 26.91 -1.47
CA TYR A 392 37.02 27.55 -0.20
C TYR A 392 37.45 29.04 -0.20
N GLY A 393 36.68 29.90 0.48
CA GLY A 393 36.98 31.33 0.65
C GLY A 393 36.40 32.25 -0.43
N ALA A 394 36.32 33.54 -0.14
CA ALA A 394 35.76 34.56 -1.03
C ALA A 394 36.59 34.73 -2.32
N GLU A 395 35.95 35.10 -3.44
CA GLU A 395 36.66 35.32 -4.72
C GLU A 395 37.66 36.48 -4.68
N ASN A 396 37.41 37.45 -3.81
CA ASN A 396 38.25 38.63 -3.59
C ASN A 396 39.19 38.49 -2.38
N ALA A 397 39.45 37.26 -1.91
CA ALA A 397 40.40 37.02 -0.83
C ALA A 397 41.79 37.58 -1.16
N SER A 398 42.50 38.05 -0.14
CA SER A 398 43.79 38.74 -0.30
C SER A 398 44.89 37.83 -0.87
N GLN A 399 44.75 36.51 -0.67
CA GLN A 399 45.68 35.51 -1.17
C GLN A 399 44.92 34.35 -1.82
N ARG A 400 45.43 33.84 -2.93
CA ARG A 400 44.92 32.67 -3.64
C ARG A 400 45.97 31.57 -3.71
N LYS A 401 45.60 30.33 -3.37
CA LYS A 401 46.44 29.14 -3.49
C LYS A 401 45.72 28.06 -4.29
N VAL A 402 46.46 27.33 -5.10
CA VAL A 402 45.92 26.30 -5.99
C VAL A 402 46.65 25.00 -5.74
N LEU A 403 45.91 23.94 -5.41
CA LEU A 403 46.39 22.58 -5.34
C LEU A 403 46.03 21.89 -6.66
N VAL A 404 47.00 21.34 -7.36
CA VAL A 404 46.81 20.62 -8.62
C VAL A 404 46.93 19.13 -8.36
N ARG A 405 45.86 18.39 -8.62
CA ARG A 405 45.80 16.93 -8.51
C ARG A 405 46.25 16.29 -9.82
N ASP A 406 47.16 15.32 -9.77
CA ASP A 406 47.60 14.56 -10.95
C ASP A 406 46.77 13.28 -11.19
N ALA A 407 47.18 12.49 -12.19
CA ALA A 407 46.52 11.24 -12.56
C ALA A 407 46.62 10.16 -11.47
N ASP A 408 47.71 10.16 -10.70
CA ASP A 408 47.98 9.22 -9.61
C ASP A 408 47.32 9.65 -8.29
N GLY A 409 46.73 10.85 -8.26
CA GLY A 409 46.00 11.40 -7.13
C GLY A 409 46.85 12.11 -6.09
N ARG A 410 48.08 12.47 -6.46
CA ARG A 410 48.98 13.32 -5.67
C ARG A 410 48.69 14.79 -5.97
N TYR A 411 49.04 15.68 -5.05
CA TYR A 411 48.74 17.10 -5.10
C TYR A 411 50.02 17.93 -5.09
N GLU A 412 50.18 18.84 -6.04
CA GLU A 412 51.23 19.87 -6.02
C GLU A 412 50.62 21.23 -5.69
N THR A 413 51.29 22.04 -4.87
CA THR A 413 50.71 23.30 -4.35
C THR A 413 51.37 24.51 -4.96
N PHE A 414 50.58 25.50 -5.39
CA PHE A 414 51.05 26.74 -6.02
C PHE A 414 50.51 27.98 -5.33
N ASP A 415 51.29 29.07 -5.38
CA ASP A 415 50.85 30.39 -4.95
C ASP A 415 50.12 31.18 -6.06
N SER A 416 49.78 32.44 -5.74
CA SER A 416 49.11 33.37 -6.65
C SER A 416 49.97 33.80 -7.85
N GLN A 417 51.30 33.71 -7.74
CA GLN A 417 52.23 34.02 -8.83
C GLN A 417 52.53 32.79 -9.69
N GLY A 418 52.17 31.60 -9.22
CA GLY A 418 52.42 30.33 -9.90
C GLY A 418 53.71 29.65 -9.55
N GLN A 419 54.33 30.06 -8.46
CA GLN A 419 55.47 29.35 -7.91
C GLN A 419 55.00 28.11 -7.15
N SER A 420 55.66 26.97 -7.40
CA SER A 420 55.44 25.74 -6.65
C SER A 420 55.92 25.94 -5.20
N LEU A 421 55.02 25.71 -4.25
CA LEU A 421 55.27 25.81 -2.81
C LEU A 421 55.70 24.48 -2.21
N HIS A 422 55.23 23.37 -2.80
CA HIS A 422 55.56 22.00 -2.41
C HIS A 422 55.33 21.06 -3.57
N GLY A 423 56.19 20.05 -3.71
CA GLY A 423 56.08 19.01 -4.72
C GLY A 423 54.88 18.08 -4.49
N GLN A 424 54.77 17.03 -5.31
CA GLN A 424 53.66 16.10 -5.27
C GLN A 424 53.55 15.35 -3.94
N ASP A 425 52.50 15.65 -3.18
CA ASP A 425 52.25 15.03 -1.88
C ASP A 425 50.79 14.60 -1.68
N ASP A 426 50.48 14.05 -0.52
CA ASP A 426 49.09 13.82 -0.13
C ASP A 426 48.30 15.14 0.02
N PHE A 427 46.98 15.03 -0.01
CA PHE A 427 46.10 16.19 0.00
C PHE A 427 46.27 17.09 1.24
N ILE A 428 46.43 16.49 2.44
CA ILE A 428 46.51 17.25 3.69
C ILE A 428 47.89 17.88 3.86
N ALA A 429 48.95 17.17 3.48
CA ALA A 429 50.31 17.72 3.43
C ALA A 429 50.35 18.94 2.49
N SER A 430 49.90 18.78 1.24
CA SER A 430 49.84 19.87 0.28
C SER A 430 48.96 21.04 0.75
N LEU A 431 47.84 20.76 1.42
CA LEU A 431 47.02 21.78 2.06
C LEU A 431 47.77 22.54 3.16
N GLN A 432 48.54 21.86 4.01
CA GLN A 432 49.35 22.49 5.07
C GLN A 432 50.41 23.43 4.47
N TYR A 433 51.02 23.08 3.34
CA TYR A 433 51.93 23.97 2.60
C TYR A 433 51.20 25.14 1.92
N ALA A 434 49.93 24.98 1.55
CA ALA A 434 49.12 26.06 1.02
C ALA A 434 48.81 27.14 2.09
N LEU A 435 48.73 26.76 3.37
CA LEU A 435 48.41 27.67 4.46
C LEU A 435 49.57 28.67 4.73
N PRO A 436 49.34 29.98 4.67
CA PRO A 436 50.34 30.98 5.04
C PRO A 436 50.75 30.88 6.53
N ASP A 437 51.95 31.35 6.86
CA ASP A 437 52.51 31.29 8.22
C ASP A 437 51.57 31.90 9.28
N ALA A 438 50.84 32.97 8.93
CA ALA A 438 49.89 33.64 9.81
C ALA A 438 48.68 32.76 10.16
N HIS A 439 48.17 31.94 9.22
CA HIS A 439 47.08 30.99 9.46
C HIS A 439 47.59 29.79 10.25
N ARG A 440 48.76 29.25 9.86
CA ARG A 440 49.41 28.14 10.58
C ARG A 440 49.68 28.49 12.05
N THR A 441 50.17 29.69 12.33
CA THR A 441 50.38 30.17 13.69
C THR A 441 49.07 30.35 14.45
N SER A 442 48.00 30.84 13.80
CA SER A 442 46.74 31.13 14.48
C SER A 442 45.92 29.89 14.83
N ILE A 443 46.05 28.80 14.06
CA ILE A 443 45.46 27.49 14.37
C ILE A 443 46.37 26.61 15.27
N GLY A 444 47.51 27.13 15.73
CA GLY A 444 48.42 26.42 16.63
C GLY A 444 49.34 25.39 15.97
N LEU A 445 49.48 25.41 14.63
CA LEU A 445 50.32 24.49 13.84
C LEU A 445 51.33 25.25 12.97
N PRO A 446 52.34 25.91 13.56
CA PRO A 446 53.22 26.84 12.84
C PRO A 446 54.11 26.20 11.77
N HIS A 447 54.38 24.89 11.81
CA HIS A 447 55.32 24.23 10.91
C HIS A 447 54.62 23.48 9.76
N THR A 448 55.21 23.50 8.56
CA THR A 448 54.66 22.83 7.37
C THR A 448 54.66 21.30 7.48
N GLY A 449 55.55 20.71 8.28
CA GLY A 449 55.59 19.26 8.53
C GLY A 449 54.50 18.72 9.48
N GLN A 450 53.55 19.56 9.92
CA GLN A 450 52.51 19.19 10.90
C GLN A 450 51.19 18.71 10.25
N GLY A 451 51.26 18.10 9.05
CA GLY A 451 50.09 17.65 8.29
C GLY A 451 49.17 16.68 9.06
N GLU A 452 49.73 15.70 9.78
CA GLU A 452 48.93 14.77 10.59
C GLU A 452 48.23 15.47 11.77
N ALA A 453 48.86 16.48 12.38
CA ALA A 453 48.23 17.27 13.42
C ALA A 453 47.08 18.14 12.86
N LEU A 454 47.24 18.70 11.66
CA LEU A 454 46.18 19.40 10.94
C LEU A 454 45.00 18.46 10.66
N LYS A 455 45.28 17.24 10.21
CA LYS A 455 44.28 16.20 9.94
C LYS A 455 43.45 15.86 11.18
N VAL A 456 44.10 15.69 12.34
CA VAL A 456 43.41 15.47 13.62
C VAL A 456 42.53 16.67 13.98
N LEU A 457 43.05 17.89 13.86
CA LEU A 457 42.31 19.11 14.18
C LEU A 457 41.05 19.27 13.30
N ILE A 458 41.16 18.98 12.00
CA ILE A 458 40.03 18.97 11.06
C ILE A 458 39.01 17.89 11.42
N ARG A 459 39.41 16.69 11.85
CA ARG A 459 38.47 15.63 12.26
C ARG A 459 37.66 16.02 13.50
N GLU A 460 38.27 16.76 14.42
CA GLU A 460 37.60 17.26 15.63
C GLU A 460 36.59 18.37 15.31
N HIS A 461 36.93 19.26 14.37
CA HIS A 461 36.15 20.45 14.03
C HIS A 461 35.46 20.35 12.66
N ALA A 462 35.30 19.14 12.11
CA ALA A 462 34.66 18.94 10.81
C ALA A 462 33.25 19.56 10.80
N ILE A 463 32.91 20.28 9.73
CA ILE A 463 31.56 20.84 9.55
C ILE A 463 30.49 19.76 9.69
N THR A 464 29.26 20.18 10.01
CA THR A 464 28.13 19.26 10.16
C THR A 464 27.70 18.66 8.83
N ARG A 465 27.06 17.48 8.88
CA ARG A 465 26.49 16.82 7.69
C ARG A 465 25.48 17.71 6.96
N SER A 466 24.70 18.51 7.69
CA SER A 466 23.75 19.46 7.12
C SER A 466 24.45 20.57 6.34
N ARG A 467 25.57 21.10 6.85
CA ARG A 467 26.41 22.07 6.15
C ARG A 467 27.06 21.45 4.91
N LEU A 468 27.62 20.24 5.02
CA LEU A 468 28.19 19.54 3.88
C LEU A 468 27.13 19.26 2.80
N ARG A 469 25.92 18.85 3.18
CA ARG A 469 24.79 18.64 2.26
C ARG A 469 24.49 19.88 1.41
N GLN A 470 24.50 21.07 2.02
CA GLN A 470 24.33 22.34 1.31
C GLN A 470 25.46 22.60 0.31
N LEU A 471 26.72 22.38 0.73
CA LEU A 471 27.90 22.58 -0.12
C LEU A 471 27.92 21.62 -1.32
N LEU A 472 27.55 20.35 -1.11
CA LEU A 472 27.45 19.33 -2.16
C LEU A 472 26.21 19.49 -3.05
N LYS A 473 25.35 20.47 -2.77
CA LYS A 473 24.06 20.70 -3.43
C LYS A 473 23.18 19.44 -3.46
N VAL A 474 23.24 18.64 -2.40
CA VAL A 474 22.38 17.48 -2.21
C VAL A 474 21.06 18.00 -1.63
N PRO A 475 19.91 17.79 -2.30
CA PRO A 475 18.64 18.30 -1.82
C PRO A 475 18.31 17.73 -0.43
N PRO A 476 17.68 18.52 0.47
CA PRO A 476 17.17 17.99 1.75
C PRO A 476 16.10 16.92 1.49
N ASP A 477 15.92 16.00 2.43
CA ASP A 477 14.97 14.88 2.32
C ASP A 477 13.48 15.33 2.39
N GLU A 478 13.18 16.61 2.12
CA GLU A 478 11.86 17.22 2.23
C GLU A 478 11.24 17.48 0.86
N LEU A 479 10.29 16.62 0.46
CA LEU A 479 9.21 16.97 -0.46
C LEU A 479 7.89 17.03 0.35
N PRO A 480 7.17 18.17 0.40
CA PRO A 480 6.06 18.39 1.33
C PRO A 480 4.82 17.49 1.16
N PHE A 481 4.72 16.70 0.08
CA PHE A 481 3.52 15.88 -0.19
C PHE A 481 3.82 14.42 -0.54
N PHE A 482 5.06 13.97 -0.36
CA PHE A 482 5.41 12.56 -0.53
C PHE A 482 6.61 12.21 0.35
N LYS A 483 6.34 11.89 1.63
CA LYS A 483 7.30 11.16 2.46
C LYS A 483 7.37 9.74 1.94
N SER A 484 8.28 9.45 1.00
CA SER A 484 8.69 8.06 0.79
C SER A 484 9.22 7.58 2.14
N PRO A 485 8.59 6.58 2.80
CA PRO A 485 9.12 6.10 4.05
C PRO A 485 10.45 5.42 3.72
N VAL A 486 11.55 6.11 3.95
CA VAL A 486 12.83 5.43 4.17
C VAL A 486 12.65 4.70 5.50
N ARG A 487 12.09 3.50 5.38
CA ARG A 487 12.06 2.48 6.43
C ARG A 487 13.49 1.96 6.55
N LEU A 488 14.04 1.98 7.76
CA LEU A 488 15.22 1.16 8.06
C LEU A 488 14.85 -0.32 8.30
N SER A 489 13.55 -0.67 8.32
CA SER A 489 13.03 -2.05 8.34
C SER A 489 11.47 -2.03 8.38
N PRO A 490 10.76 -3.14 8.07
CA PRO A 490 9.30 -3.20 8.00
C PRO A 490 8.57 -3.00 9.34
N LYS A 491 9.29 -2.89 10.47
CA LYS A 491 8.74 -2.80 11.83
C LYS A 491 9.15 -1.51 12.56
N ARG A 492 8.56 -0.39 12.10
CA ARG A 492 8.35 0.92 12.79
C ARG A 492 9.42 2.02 12.67
N SER A 493 8.91 3.26 12.57
CA SER A 493 9.60 4.55 12.44
C SER A 493 10.00 5.15 13.79
N GLY A 494 11.16 5.81 13.91
CA GLY A 494 11.58 6.54 15.12
C GLY A 494 12.58 7.67 14.80
N TYR A 495 12.67 8.66 15.71
CA TYR A 495 13.58 9.82 15.71
C TYR A 495 14.83 9.58 16.59
N PRO A 496 15.95 10.32 16.40
CA PRO A 496 17.20 10.12 17.13
C PRO A 496 17.13 10.54 18.61
N LEU A 497 17.62 9.66 19.48
CA LEU A 497 17.97 9.96 20.87
C LEU A 497 19.27 10.80 20.89
N SER A 498 19.16 12.12 21.00
CA SER A 498 20.30 12.94 21.39
C SER A 498 19.91 13.95 22.46
N GLY A 499 19.88 13.49 23.72
CA GLY A 499 20.08 14.36 24.87
C GLY A 499 21.58 14.54 25.07
N ARG A 500 22.16 15.63 24.53
CA ARG A 500 23.49 16.08 24.98
C ARG A 500 23.31 17.07 26.13
N GLY A 501 23.76 16.67 27.31
CA GLY A 501 24.39 17.59 28.27
C GLY A 501 23.76 17.69 29.66
N VAL A 502 24.55 17.24 30.64
CA VAL A 502 24.72 17.77 32.01
C VAL A 502 23.74 17.27 33.10
N GLY A 503 24.25 16.31 33.89
CA GLY A 503 23.99 16.19 35.33
C GLY A 503 22.67 15.56 35.76
N GLU A 504 22.57 14.23 35.76
CA GLU A 504 21.35 13.54 36.22
C GLU A 504 21.57 12.73 37.51
N THR A 505 20.66 12.92 38.47
CA THR A 505 20.64 12.28 39.79
C THR A 505 20.14 10.82 39.69
N ALA A 506 20.47 9.97 40.67
CA ALA A 506 20.06 8.55 40.72
C ALA A 506 18.54 8.31 40.58
N ALA A 507 17.71 9.29 40.96
CA ALA A 507 16.26 9.25 40.77
C ALA A 507 15.85 9.36 39.29
N HIS A 508 16.57 10.15 38.49
CA HIS A 508 16.33 10.29 37.04
C HIS A 508 16.71 8.99 36.30
N LEU A 509 17.84 8.39 36.66
CA LEU A 509 18.26 7.08 36.11
C LEU A 509 17.27 5.97 36.45
N LYS A 510 16.72 5.96 37.68
CA LYS A 510 15.67 5.00 38.06
C LYS A 510 14.40 5.21 37.26
N LEU A 511 13.99 6.46 37.05
CA LEU A 511 12.81 6.78 36.24
C LEU A 511 13.00 6.39 34.78
N GLN A 512 14.19 6.62 34.23
CA GLN A 512 14.56 6.23 32.87
C GLN A 512 14.60 4.70 32.72
N ALA A 513 15.12 3.96 33.72
CA ALA A 513 15.08 2.50 33.73
C ALA A 513 13.65 1.94 33.78
N LEU A 514 12.78 2.51 34.61
CA LEU A 514 11.36 2.13 34.65
C LEU A 514 10.64 2.46 33.34
N LYS A 515 10.97 3.59 32.72
CA LYS A 515 10.46 3.97 31.40
C LYS A 515 10.86 2.97 30.33
N GLU A 516 12.11 2.53 30.29
CA GLU A 516 12.57 1.54 29.31
C GLU A 516 11.95 0.15 29.55
N ARG A 517 11.77 -0.26 30.82
CA ARG A 517 11.03 -1.50 31.15
C ARG A 517 9.57 -1.42 30.71
N PHE A 518 8.89 -0.29 30.94
CA PHE A 518 7.54 -0.06 30.47
C PHE A 518 7.45 -0.06 28.93
N ARG A 519 8.43 0.54 28.25
CA ARG A 519 8.56 0.54 26.79
C ARG A 519 8.77 -0.86 26.22
N ALA A 520 9.48 -1.74 26.92
CA ALA A 520 9.66 -3.13 26.49
C ALA A 520 8.35 -3.93 26.53
N LEU A 521 7.44 -3.61 27.46
CA LEU A 521 6.10 -4.22 27.55
C LEU A 521 5.12 -3.65 26.52
N TYR A 522 5.22 -2.35 26.25
CA TYR A 522 4.37 -1.63 25.30
C TYR A 522 5.25 -1.01 24.20
N PRO A 523 5.84 -1.84 23.31
CA PRO A 523 6.67 -1.36 22.24
C PRO A 523 5.83 -0.44 21.37
N GLU A 524 6.40 0.69 20.97
CA GLU A 524 5.65 1.86 20.52
C GLU A 524 4.65 1.62 19.35
N LYS A 525 4.50 0.44 18.73
CA LYS A 525 3.54 0.10 17.64
C LYS A 525 2.07 0.49 17.88
N THR A 526 1.70 1.05 19.03
CA THR A 526 0.47 1.79 19.30
C THR A 526 0.06 2.65 18.10
N VAL A 527 -1.07 2.30 17.50
CA VAL A 527 -1.66 2.92 16.30
C VAL A 527 -2.06 4.39 16.53
N GLN A 528 -1.98 4.88 17.76
CA GLN A 528 -2.39 6.23 18.15
C GLN A 528 -1.62 7.35 17.43
N HIS A 529 -0.35 7.12 17.07
CA HIS A 529 0.47 8.14 16.39
C HIS A 529 0.17 8.35 14.90
N ARG A 530 -0.73 7.56 14.28
CA ARG A 530 -0.97 7.64 12.84
C ARG A 530 -2.12 8.60 12.46
N TRP A 531 -2.98 8.98 13.41
CA TRP A 531 -4.19 9.77 13.10
C TRP A 531 -4.35 11.10 13.85
N ASP A 532 -3.59 11.36 14.91
CA ASP A 532 -3.62 12.66 15.61
C ASP A 532 -2.20 13.13 15.97
N PRO A 533 -1.70 14.24 15.41
CA PRO A 533 -0.41 14.86 15.78
C PRO A 533 -0.35 15.31 17.25
N ALA A 534 -1.49 15.42 17.93
CA ALA A 534 -1.60 15.80 19.34
C ALA A 534 -1.72 14.58 20.29
N SER A 535 -1.67 13.35 19.78
CA SER A 535 -1.77 12.15 20.62
C SER A 535 -0.57 12.05 21.60
N PRO A 536 -0.82 11.71 22.87
CA PRO A 536 0.23 11.43 23.84
C PRO A 536 1.23 10.38 23.29
N ASP A 537 2.53 10.61 23.45
CA ASP A 537 3.58 9.63 23.18
C ASP A 537 3.68 8.57 24.29
N ILE A 538 4.41 7.48 24.05
CA ILE A 538 4.64 6.43 25.07
C ILE A 538 5.18 7.01 26.39
N TYR A 539 5.81 8.19 26.33
CA TYR A 539 6.29 8.91 27.49
C TYR A 539 5.14 9.51 28.31
N THR A 540 4.14 10.13 27.69
CA THR A 540 2.91 10.52 28.38
C THR A 540 2.10 9.34 28.92
N ASP A 541 2.04 8.19 28.22
CA ASP A 541 1.42 6.97 28.76
C ASP A 541 2.15 6.47 30.01
N PHE A 542 3.48 6.48 29.99
CA PHE A 542 4.30 6.12 31.15
C PHE A 542 4.12 7.12 32.30
N LEU A 543 4.04 8.43 32.03
CA LEU A 543 3.79 9.46 33.05
C LEU A 543 2.39 9.30 33.65
N GLU A 544 1.38 8.97 32.86
CA GLU A 544 0.04 8.68 33.36
C GLU A 544 0.01 7.39 34.18
N PHE A 545 0.66 6.33 33.71
CA PHE A 545 0.83 5.08 34.44
C PHE A 545 1.52 5.33 35.79
N GLN A 546 2.59 6.12 35.82
CA GLN A 546 3.26 6.52 37.04
C GLN A 546 2.39 7.39 37.94
N ARG A 547 1.60 8.31 37.37
CA ARG A 547 0.66 9.15 38.12
C ARG A 547 -0.42 8.31 38.81
N VAL A 548 -0.89 7.24 38.14
CA VAL A 548 -1.90 6.32 38.68
C VAL A 548 -1.32 5.41 39.75
N HIS A 549 -0.09 4.90 39.57
CA HIS A 549 0.50 3.88 40.45
C HIS A 549 1.46 4.43 41.51
N GLY A 550 1.93 5.67 41.37
CA GLY A 550 2.79 6.36 42.35
C GLY A 550 4.05 5.56 42.68
N GLU A 551 4.28 5.30 43.97
CA GLU A 551 5.42 4.52 44.45
C GLU A 551 5.38 3.03 44.04
N ALA A 552 4.20 2.50 43.72
CA ALA A 552 4.01 1.10 43.29
C ALA A 552 4.27 0.88 41.78
N THR A 553 4.72 1.89 41.05
CA THR A 553 4.98 1.83 39.60
C THR A 553 5.92 0.67 39.23
N GLU A 554 7.00 0.48 39.99
CA GLU A 554 7.99 -0.57 39.75
C GLU A 554 7.45 -1.98 40.01
N GLU A 555 6.67 -2.15 41.09
CA GLU A 555 6.00 -3.41 41.39
C GLU A 555 4.99 -3.76 40.30
N LYS A 556 4.20 -2.77 39.84
CA LYS A 556 3.22 -2.99 38.78
C LYS A 556 3.85 -3.34 37.43
N ILE A 557 4.96 -2.71 37.06
CA ILE A 557 5.73 -3.09 35.86
C ILE A 557 6.25 -4.53 36.01
N SER A 558 6.74 -4.90 37.19
CA SER A 558 7.26 -6.26 37.44
C SER A 558 6.15 -7.32 37.33
N LEU A 559 4.94 -7.02 37.81
CA LEU A 559 3.77 -7.88 37.63
C LEU A 559 3.38 -8.03 36.16
N LEU A 560 3.38 -6.94 35.38
CA LEU A 560 3.10 -6.98 33.95
C LEU A 560 4.18 -7.76 33.17
N GLU A 561 5.45 -7.62 33.54
CA GLU A 561 6.55 -8.43 32.99
C GLU A 561 6.36 -9.92 33.28
N GLN A 562 5.92 -10.27 34.49
CA GLN A 562 5.64 -11.65 34.85
C GLN A 562 4.44 -12.20 34.07
N GLU A 563 3.35 -11.44 34.00
CA GLU A 563 2.15 -11.78 33.24
C GLU A 563 2.47 -12.01 31.77
N PHE A 564 3.21 -11.09 31.14
CA PHE A 564 3.64 -11.22 29.75
C PHE A 564 4.49 -12.47 29.52
N ARG A 565 5.49 -12.72 30.38
CA ARG A 565 6.36 -13.90 30.28
C ARG A 565 5.57 -15.20 30.42
N GLN A 566 4.60 -15.25 31.33
CA GLN A 566 3.79 -16.44 31.56
C GLN A 566 2.88 -16.73 30.36
N MET A 567 2.21 -15.71 29.83
CA MET A 567 1.41 -15.81 28.62
C MET A 567 2.25 -16.25 27.41
N ASP A 568 3.37 -15.58 27.16
CA ASP A 568 4.24 -15.88 26.03
C ASP A 568 4.81 -17.31 26.13
N ALA A 569 5.21 -17.76 27.32
CA ALA A 569 5.66 -19.14 27.55
C ALA A 569 4.55 -20.17 27.29
N SER A 570 3.32 -19.92 27.78
CA SER A 570 2.17 -20.81 27.58
C SER A 570 1.82 -20.95 26.09
N LEU A 571 1.77 -19.84 25.36
CA LEU A 571 1.48 -19.84 23.92
C LEU A 571 2.59 -20.52 23.10
N ASN A 572 3.86 -20.30 23.46
CA ASN A 572 5.00 -20.98 22.82
C ASN A 572 4.98 -22.50 23.09
N GLN A 573 4.60 -22.92 24.30
CA GLN A 573 4.41 -24.33 24.63
C GLN A 573 3.26 -24.93 23.82
N TRP A 574 2.15 -24.20 23.66
CA TRP A 574 1.02 -24.63 22.86
C TRP A 574 1.36 -24.79 21.37
N ILE A 575 2.16 -23.88 20.80
CA ILE A 575 2.67 -24.03 19.43
C ILE A 575 3.36 -25.40 19.26
N ARG A 576 4.15 -25.82 20.25
CA ARG A 576 4.88 -27.11 20.27
C ARG A 576 4.06 -28.32 20.72
N SER A 577 2.81 -28.13 21.13
CA SER A 577 1.98 -29.24 21.61
C SER A 577 1.60 -30.21 20.47
N PRO A 578 1.38 -31.50 20.78
CA PRO A 578 0.90 -32.49 19.81
C PRO A 578 -0.30 -32.01 18.98
N ILE A 579 -0.39 -32.46 17.73
CA ILE A 579 -1.55 -32.22 16.86
C ILE A 579 -2.28 -33.55 16.73
N ASN A 580 -3.57 -33.61 17.10
CA ASN A 580 -4.38 -34.82 17.09
C ASN A 580 -3.71 -36.00 17.84
N ASP A 581 -3.20 -35.72 19.05
CA ASP A 581 -2.47 -36.66 19.90
C ASP A 581 -1.19 -37.26 19.29
N GLN A 582 -0.73 -36.74 18.15
CA GLN A 582 0.53 -37.14 17.54
C GLN A 582 1.64 -36.14 17.87
N PRO A 583 2.78 -36.61 18.42
CA PRO A 583 3.93 -35.74 18.66
C PRO A 583 4.46 -35.19 17.34
N LEU A 584 4.96 -33.96 17.37
CA LEU A 584 5.46 -33.29 16.17
C LEU A 584 6.74 -33.98 15.66
N PRO A 585 6.74 -34.53 14.43
CA PRO A 585 7.93 -35.18 13.88
C PRO A 585 9.00 -34.14 13.48
N PRO A 586 10.27 -34.54 13.30
CA PRO A 586 11.35 -33.65 12.85
C PRO A 586 11.09 -32.97 11.49
N ARG A 587 10.17 -33.51 10.68
CA ARG A 587 9.68 -32.90 9.44
C ARG A 587 8.16 -32.89 9.44
N LEU A 588 7.58 -31.70 9.47
CA LEU A 588 6.14 -31.51 9.48
C LEU A 588 5.51 -31.91 8.14
N THR A 589 4.32 -32.53 8.19
CA THR A 589 3.47 -32.69 7.01
C THR A 589 2.89 -31.33 6.58
N ARG A 590 2.31 -31.24 5.36
CA ARG A 590 1.68 -30.00 4.90
C ARG A 590 0.55 -29.52 5.83
N GLU A 591 -0.26 -30.46 6.32
CA GLU A 591 -1.37 -30.19 7.24
C GLU A 591 -0.88 -29.72 8.60
N GLN A 592 0.10 -30.42 9.19
CA GLN A 592 0.73 -30.00 10.44
C GLN A 592 1.40 -28.62 10.31
N GLY A 593 2.08 -28.37 9.19
CA GLY A 593 2.68 -27.07 8.89
C GLY A 593 1.65 -25.94 8.80
N GLN A 594 0.44 -26.22 8.30
CA GLN A 594 -0.65 -25.24 8.29
C GLN A 594 -1.15 -24.93 9.70
N VAL A 595 -1.38 -25.95 10.53
CA VAL A 595 -1.80 -25.76 11.94
C VAL A 595 -0.76 -24.95 12.71
N ILE A 596 0.54 -25.26 12.58
CA ILE A 596 1.61 -24.51 13.25
C ILE A 596 1.63 -23.05 12.80
N ARG A 597 1.46 -22.77 11.51
CA ARG A 597 1.36 -21.38 11.01
C ARG A 597 0.19 -20.63 11.63
N LEU A 598 -0.98 -21.27 11.77
CA LEU A 598 -2.15 -20.68 12.40
C LEU A 598 -1.93 -20.43 13.90
N ARG A 599 -1.31 -21.39 14.63
CA ARG A 599 -0.93 -21.20 16.04
C ARG A 599 0.02 -20.01 16.21
N GLN A 600 1.02 -19.87 15.34
CA GLN A 600 1.94 -18.72 15.31
C GLN A 600 1.22 -17.41 15.00
N HIS A 601 0.24 -17.42 14.08
CA HIS A 601 -0.57 -16.25 13.78
C HIS A 601 -1.38 -15.80 15.02
N ILE A 602 -2.06 -16.74 15.69
CA ILE A 602 -2.82 -16.48 16.92
C ILE A 602 -1.90 -15.93 18.02
N HIS A 603 -0.76 -16.59 18.27
CA HIS A 603 0.24 -16.11 19.25
C HIS A 603 0.67 -14.69 18.97
N LYS A 604 1.06 -14.39 17.72
CA LYS A 604 1.49 -13.04 17.32
C LYS A 604 0.39 -12.00 17.54
N THR A 605 -0.87 -12.32 17.20
CA THR A 605 -2.00 -11.40 17.36
C THR A 605 -2.34 -11.17 18.84
N LEU A 606 -2.35 -12.21 19.66
CA LEU A 606 -2.57 -12.12 21.11
C LEU A 606 -1.44 -11.35 21.83
N THR A 607 -0.20 -11.58 21.45
CA THR A 607 0.95 -10.81 21.94
C THR A 607 0.81 -9.34 21.53
N ALA A 608 0.47 -9.06 20.27
CA ALA A 608 0.31 -7.68 19.81
C ALA A 608 -0.85 -6.95 20.51
N VAL A 609 -1.99 -7.60 20.74
CA VAL A 609 -3.13 -6.97 21.41
C VAL A 609 -2.86 -6.74 22.89
N TRP A 610 -2.20 -7.69 23.59
CA TRP A 610 -1.79 -7.51 24.98
C TRP A 610 -0.83 -6.31 25.11
N GLN A 611 0.13 -6.22 24.19
CA GLN A 611 1.08 -5.11 24.09
C GLN A 611 0.46 -3.79 23.60
N LYS A 612 -0.87 -3.73 23.38
CA LYS A 612 -1.58 -2.52 22.90
C LYS A 612 -1.07 -2.02 21.54
N ALA A 613 -0.58 -2.93 20.70
CA ALA A 613 0.02 -2.64 19.40
C ALA A 613 -0.93 -2.85 18.21
N THR A 614 -2.20 -3.21 18.45
CA THR A 614 -3.23 -3.36 17.41
C THR A 614 -3.99 -2.05 17.16
N HIS A 615 -4.92 -2.07 16.20
CA HIS A 615 -5.74 -0.91 15.89
C HIS A 615 -6.62 -0.53 17.07
N LEU A 616 -6.70 0.78 17.33
CA LEU A 616 -7.71 1.35 18.19
C LEU A 616 -9.05 1.24 17.49
N ALA A 617 -9.98 0.51 18.10
CA ALA A 617 -11.36 0.56 17.70
C ALA A 617 -11.94 1.93 18.11
N VAL A 618 -12.32 2.71 17.11
CA VAL A 618 -13.05 3.97 17.31
C VAL A 618 -14.48 3.72 16.84
N ARG A 619 -15.41 3.72 17.79
CA ARG A 619 -16.83 3.84 17.45
C ARG A 619 -17.21 5.31 17.50
N GLU A 620 -17.76 5.84 16.40
CA GLU A 620 -18.16 7.24 16.22
C GLU A 620 -19.09 7.77 17.35
N ALA A 621 -19.81 6.87 18.04
CA ALA A 621 -20.81 7.22 19.03
C ALA A 621 -20.31 7.36 20.49
N SER A 622 -19.23 6.69 20.92
CA SER A 622 -18.93 6.56 22.36
C SER A 622 -17.58 7.09 22.85
N ARG A 623 -16.66 7.55 21.98
CA ARG A 623 -15.32 8.09 22.36
C ARG A 623 -14.45 7.19 23.27
N GLU A 624 -14.89 5.99 23.63
CA GLU A 624 -14.09 5.04 24.39
C GLU A 624 -13.12 4.33 23.45
N LEU A 625 -11.83 4.55 23.70
CA LEU A 625 -10.72 3.94 22.98
C LEU A 625 -10.49 2.51 23.49
N GLY A 626 -10.46 1.52 22.59
CA GLY A 626 -10.20 0.12 22.91
C GLY A 626 -9.39 -0.58 21.82
N PHE A 627 -8.88 -1.78 22.10
CA PHE A 627 -8.07 -2.54 21.14
C PHE A 627 -8.89 -3.62 20.44
N SER A 628 -8.57 -3.88 19.18
CA SER A 628 -9.25 -4.90 18.38
C SER A 628 -8.38 -6.13 18.09
N ILE A 629 -9.04 -7.28 18.03
CA ILE A 629 -8.52 -8.55 17.48
C ILE A 629 -9.24 -8.79 16.15
N ASN A 630 -8.49 -8.96 15.07
CA ASN A 630 -9.06 -9.26 13.76
C ASN A 630 -8.42 -10.52 13.17
N PHE A 631 -9.25 -11.54 12.94
CA PHE A 631 -8.91 -12.80 12.30
C PHE A 631 -9.74 -13.07 11.04
N GLU A 632 -10.38 -12.04 10.47
CA GLU A 632 -11.25 -12.15 9.29
C GLU A 632 -10.63 -12.94 8.13
N ASP A 633 -11.43 -13.82 7.54
CA ASP A 633 -11.13 -14.62 6.34
C ASP A 633 -9.87 -15.49 6.44
N GLU A 634 -9.57 -16.05 7.63
CA GLU A 634 -8.51 -17.05 7.87
C GLU A 634 -9.08 -18.47 8.04
N PRO A 635 -9.18 -19.28 6.97
CA PRO A 635 -9.86 -20.58 7.02
C PRO A 635 -9.12 -21.61 7.86
N GLY A 636 -9.86 -22.35 8.70
CA GLY A 636 -9.31 -23.38 9.59
C GLY A 636 -8.76 -22.83 10.91
N LEU A 637 -8.76 -21.50 11.10
CA LEU A 637 -8.34 -20.86 12.34
C LEU A 637 -9.25 -21.25 13.51
N GLY A 638 -10.55 -21.45 13.27
CA GLY A 638 -11.52 -21.84 14.29
C GLY A 638 -11.20 -23.15 15.02
N GLU A 639 -10.80 -24.19 14.29
CA GLU A 639 -10.39 -25.48 14.88
C GLU A 639 -9.13 -25.33 15.73
N VAL A 640 -8.20 -24.49 15.28
CA VAL A 640 -6.96 -24.21 16.01
C VAL A 640 -7.24 -23.43 17.29
N LEU A 641 -8.10 -22.40 17.26
CA LEU A 641 -8.54 -21.66 18.44
C LEU A 641 -9.17 -22.57 19.50
N GLY A 642 -9.91 -23.61 19.08
CA GLY A 642 -10.48 -24.61 19.99
C GLY A 642 -9.44 -25.42 20.78
N THR A 643 -8.18 -25.43 20.34
CA THR A 643 -7.07 -26.11 21.03
C THR A 643 -6.25 -25.19 21.93
N LEU A 644 -6.59 -23.89 21.99
CA LEU A 644 -5.84 -22.89 22.74
C LEU A 644 -5.90 -23.17 24.26
N PRO A 645 -4.78 -23.13 25.00
CA PRO A 645 -4.83 -23.21 26.46
C PRO A 645 -5.52 -21.97 27.06
N PRO A 646 -5.99 -22.04 28.31
CA PRO A 646 -6.50 -20.87 29.02
C PRO A 646 -5.49 -19.72 29.00
N LEU A 647 -5.97 -18.51 28.70
CA LEU A 647 -5.10 -17.33 28.67
C LEU A 647 -4.95 -16.78 30.09
N GLU A 648 -3.76 -16.90 30.66
CA GLU A 648 -3.46 -16.47 32.04
C GLU A 648 -3.09 -14.96 32.13
N ALA A 649 -3.54 -14.16 31.16
CA ALA A 649 -3.24 -12.72 31.06
C ALA A 649 -4.50 -11.86 30.96
N ASN A 650 -4.38 -10.59 31.30
CA ASN A 650 -5.48 -9.64 31.31
C ASN A 650 -5.70 -9.00 29.93
N PHE A 651 -6.89 -9.18 29.36
CA PHE A 651 -7.32 -8.62 28.08
C PHE A 651 -8.49 -7.62 28.22
N ASP A 652 -8.71 -7.02 29.39
CA ASP A 652 -9.81 -6.07 29.67
C ASP A 652 -9.82 -4.82 28.76
N HIS A 653 -8.69 -4.50 28.12
CA HIS A 653 -8.56 -3.41 27.16
C HIS A 653 -9.03 -3.78 25.74
N VAL A 654 -9.33 -5.05 25.47
CA VAL A 654 -9.90 -5.51 24.20
C VAL A 654 -11.38 -5.19 24.16
N ARG A 655 -11.82 -4.48 23.11
CA ARG A 655 -13.20 -4.05 22.94
C ARG A 655 -13.87 -4.62 21.69
N ASP A 656 -13.09 -5.07 20.72
CA ASP A 656 -13.62 -5.53 19.44
C ASP A 656 -12.93 -6.82 19.01
N ILE A 657 -13.73 -7.84 18.66
CA ILE A 657 -13.25 -9.10 18.11
C ILE A 657 -13.99 -9.39 16.80
N ASN A 658 -13.23 -9.57 15.72
CA ASN A 658 -13.72 -10.02 14.43
C ASN A 658 -13.18 -11.43 14.11
N LEU A 659 -14.09 -12.39 13.98
CA LEU A 659 -13.88 -13.80 13.67
C LEU A 659 -14.60 -14.21 12.38
N ASN A 660 -14.97 -13.26 11.52
CA ASN A 660 -15.73 -13.55 10.30
C ASN A 660 -14.97 -14.53 9.38
N GLY A 661 -15.65 -15.56 8.89
CA GLY A 661 -15.09 -16.51 7.92
C GLY A 661 -13.97 -17.42 8.45
N THR A 662 -13.78 -17.53 9.78
CA THR A 662 -12.68 -18.29 10.39
C THR A 662 -12.95 -19.79 10.54
N GLY A 663 -14.20 -20.21 10.35
CA GLY A 663 -14.64 -21.59 10.56
C GLY A 663 -14.76 -21.96 12.05
N VAL A 664 -14.97 -20.98 12.92
CA VAL A 664 -15.16 -21.18 14.36
C VAL A 664 -16.35 -22.10 14.64
N THR A 665 -16.17 -23.00 15.61
CA THR A 665 -17.20 -23.92 16.10
C THR A 665 -17.51 -23.61 17.57
N ASP A 666 -18.40 -24.39 18.16
CA ASP A 666 -18.80 -24.30 19.57
C ASP A 666 -17.65 -24.44 20.59
N SER A 667 -16.44 -24.86 20.19
CA SER A 667 -15.26 -24.91 21.05
C SER A 667 -14.68 -23.53 21.41
N ILE A 668 -15.28 -22.45 20.93
CA ILE A 668 -14.76 -21.08 21.05
C ILE A 668 -14.91 -20.47 22.45
N ASP A 669 -15.75 -21.06 23.31
CA ASP A 669 -16.03 -20.55 24.66
C ASP A 669 -14.75 -20.34 25.49
N GLY A 670 -13.79 -21.26 25.39
CA GLY A 670 -12.50 -21.15 26.08
C GLY A 670 -11.71 -19.91 25.68
N PHE A 671 -11.79 -19.49 24.43
CA PHE A 671 -11.17 -18.26 23.93
C PHE A 671 -11.97 -17.03 24.36
N LEU A 672 -13.29 -17.02 24.12
CA LEU A 672 -14.16 -15.87 24.37
C LEU A 672 -14.29 -15.50 25.85
N SER A 673 -14.17 -16.47 26.75
CA SER A 673 -14.25 -16.25 28.20
C SER A 673 -13.19 -15.27 28.75
N ASN A 674 -12.10 -15.03 28.01
CA ASN A 674 -11.04 -14.10 28.41
C ASN A 674 -11.36 -12.62 28.12
N PHE A 675 -12.49 -12.31 27.48
CA PHE A 675 -12.82 -10.97 26.97
C PHE A 675 -14.14 -10.42 27.51
N GLU A 676 -14.30 -10.32 28.83
CA GLU A 676 -15.56 -9.90 29.48
C GLU A 676 -15.96 -8.43 29.18
N ARG A 677 -14.97 -7.57 28.88
CA ARG A 677 -15.17 -6.13 28.60
C ARG A 677 -15.38 -5.79 27.13
N ILE A 678 -15.55 -6.81 26.28
CA ILE A 678 -15.80 -6.63 24.86
C ILE A 678 -17.09 -5.83 24.62
N ARG A 679 -17.08 -4.99 23.59
CA ARG A 679 -18.24 -4.23 23.11
C ARG A 679 -18.75 -4.72 21.76
N SER A 680 -17.92 -5.38 20.98
CA SER A 680 -18.24 -5.78 19.60
C SER A 680 -17.70 -7.17 19.31
N LEU A 681 -18.61 -8.10 19.03
CA LEU A 681 -18.30 -9.46 18.61
C LEU A 681 -18.93 -9.72 17.24
N GLN A 682 -18.08 -9.94 16.24
CA GLN A 682 -18.47 -10.32 14.89
C GLN A 682 -17.92 -11.71 14.61
N ALA A 683 -18.80 -12.66 14.26
CA ALA A 683 -18.43 -14.01 13.89
C ALA A 683 -19.36 -14.56 12.79
N ASP A 684 -19.53 -13.77 11.73
CA ASP A 684 -20.27 -14.14 10.52
C ASP A 684 -19.61 -15.31 9.78
N LYS A 685 -20.40 -16.09 9.03
CA LYS A 685 -19.91 -17.17 8.17
C LYS A 685 -19.08 -18.21 8.92
N ASN A 686 -19.55 -18.61 10.09
CA ASN A 686 -18.92 -19.61 10.95
C ASN A 686 -19.80 -20.85 11.12
N ARG A 687 -19.28 -21.86 11.84
CA ARG A 687 -19.91 -23.17 12.06
C ARG A 687 -20.45 -23.33 13.49
N LEU A 688 -20.92 -22.24 14.07
CA LEU A 688 -21.56 -22.25 15.39
C LEU A 688 -22.93 -22.91 15.28
N THR A 689 -23.22 -23.84 16.19
CA THR A 689 -24.53 -24.51 16.29
C THR A 689 -25.40 -23.95 17.41
N ARG A 690 -24.79 -23.25 18.36
CA ARG A 690 -25.45 -22.54 19.46
C ARG A 690 -24.77 -21.20 19.71
N LEU A 691 -25.42 -20.36 20.52
CA LEU A 691 -24.78 -19.16 21.06
C LEU A 691 -23.66 -19.55 22.06
N PRO A 692 -22.47 -18.92 22.00
CA PRO A 692 -21.41 -19.15 22.99
C PRO A 692 -21.89 -18.87 24.42
N GLU A 693 -21.58 -19.75 25.36
CA GLU A 693 -21.89 -19.58 26.78
C GLU A 693 -21.18 -18.36 27.37
N ALA A 694 -19.99 -18.04 26.84
CA ALA A 694 -19.23 -16.84 27.23
C ALA A 694 -20.00 -15.53 27.04
N LEU A 695 -21.05 -15.48 26.19
CA LEU A 695 -21.89 -14.29 26.04
C LEU A 695 -22.55 -13.85 27.35
N GLY A 696 -22.85 -14.79 28.27
CA GLY A 696 -23.51 -14.47 29.54
C GLY A 696 -22.68 -13.54 30.47
N SER A 697 -21.36 -13.46 30.30
CA SER A 697 -20.49 -12.57 31.08
C SER A 697 -20.21 -11.23 30.39
N MET A 698 -20.50 -11.08 29.10
CA MET A 698 -20.15 -9.91 28.28
C MET A 698 -21.12 -8.73 28.42
N ARG A 699 -21.31 -8.23 29.65
CA ARG A 699 -22.34 -7.21 29.96
C ARG A 699 -22.16 -5.86 29.23
N ASN A 700 -20.98 -5.60 28.68
CA ASN A 700 -20.67 -4.39 27.92
C ASN A 700 -20.91 -4.51 26.41
N LEU A 701 -21.37 -5.68 25.95
CA LEU A 701 -21.56 -5.95 24.52
C LEU A 701 -22.64 -5.03 23.95
N ALA A 702 -22.24 -4.25 22.93
CA ALA A 702 -23.08 -3.31 22.21
C ALA A 702 -23.37 -3.78 20.77
N LEU A 703 -22.51 -4.62 20.20
CA LEU A 703 -22.69 -5.21 18.87
C LEU A 703 -22.42 -6.71 18.94
N LEU A 704 -23.41 -7.50 18.54
CA LEU A 704 -23.30 -8.94 18.33
C LEU A 704 -23.80 -9.27 16.92
N VAL A 705 -22.92 -9.81 16.08
CA VAL A 705 -23.29 -10.22 14.72
C VAL A 705 -22.77 -11.64 14.47
N LEU A 706 -23.71 -12.56 14.24
CA LEU A 706 -23.52 -13.98 13.99
C LEU A 706 -24.41 -14.37 12.79
N THR A 707 -24.13 -13.83 11.61
CA THR A 707 -24.91 -14.12 10.40
C THR A 707 -24.32 -15.25 9.58
N GLU A 708 -25.15 -15.90 8.74
CA GLU A 708 -24.72 -16.99 7.85
C GLU A 708 -24.09 -18.16 8.61
N GLY A 709 -24.83 -18.75 9.54
CA GLY A 709 -24.37 -19.85 10.39
C GLY A 709 -25.41 -20.96 10.55
N THR A 710 -25.21 -21.80 11.56
CA THR A 710 -26.11 -22.92 11.90
C THR A 710 -26.68 -22.82 13.31
N VAL A 711 -26.72 -21.61 13.88
CA VAL A 711 -27.10 -21.38 15.27
C VAL A 711 -28.57 -21.70 15.49
N GLN A 712 -28.85 -22.51 16.51
CA GLN A 712 -30.19 -22.73 17.07
C GLN A 712 -30.25 -22.08 18.46
N LEU A 713 -31.37 -21.39 18.77
CA LEU A 713 -31.55 -20.82 20.10
C LEU A 713 -32.06 -21.89 21.08
N THR A 714 -31.29 -22.11 22.14
CA THR A 714 -31.69 -22.89 23.31
C THR A 714 -32.23 -21.97 24.41
N GLU A 715 -32.91 -22.52 25.42
CA GLU A 715 -33.37 -21.75 26.59
C GLU A 715 -32.20 -21.06 27.30
N SER A 716 -31.04 -21.73 27.41
CA SER A 716 -29.82 -21.15 27.98
C SER A 716 -29.26 -20.01 27.13
N GLY A 717 -29.27 -20.14 25.80
CA GLY A 717 -28.83 -19.09 24.88
C GLY A 717 -29.73 -17.85 24.93
N ILE A 718 -31.05 -18.04 25.05
CA ILE A 718 -32.02 -16.94 25.24
C ILE A 718 -31.76 -16.23 26.57
N ALA A 719 -31.54 -16.99 27.66
CA ALA A 719 -31.21 -16.41 28.96
C ALA A 719 -29.90 -15.61 28.93
N ALA A 720 -28.88 -16.09 28.22
CA ALA A 720 -27.63 -15.36 28.03
C ALA A 720 -27.81 -14.06 27.24
N LEU A 721 -28.55 -14.09 26.12
CA LEU A 721 -28.87 -12.89 25.33
C LEU A 721 -29.60 -11.84 26.18
N ARG A 722 -30.55 -12.27 27.02
CA ARG A 722 -31.35 -11.37 27.86
C ARG A 722 -30.50 -10.53 28.83
N GLU A 723 -29.33 -11.01 29.23
CA GLU A 723 -28.43 -10.29 30.14
C GLU A 723 -27.58 -9.21 29.43
N LEU A 724 -27.59 -9.15 28.09
CA LEU A 724 -26.86 -8.16 27.29
C LEU A 724 -27.62 -6.82 27.20
N THR A 725 -27.73 -6.12 28.32
CA THR A 725 -28.59 -4.93 28.44
C THR A 725 -28.11 -3.70 27.67
N LEU A 726 -26.84 -3.67 27.26
CA LEU A 726 -26.23 -2.57 26.51
C LEU A 726 -26.19 -2.81 25.00
N LEU A 727 -26.85 -3.86 24.51
CA LEU A 727 -26.84 -4.23 23.11
C LEU A 727 -27.55 -3.17 22.25
N GLU A 728 -26.83 -2.62 21.28
CA GLU A 728 -27.32 -1.64 20.30
C GLU A 728 -27.62 -2.32 18.95
N ARG A 729 -26.86 -3.36 18.60
CA ARG A 729 -27.07 -4.14 17.36
C ARG A 729 -26.97 -5.63 17.61
N LEU A 730 -28.00 -6.36 17.20
CA LEU A 730 -28.05 -7.82 17.20
C LEU A 730 -28.33 -8.32 15.77
N GLY A 731 -27.40 -9.07 15.19
CA GLY A 731 -27.59 -9.72 13.90
C GLY A 731 -27.45 -11.23 14.00
N LEU A 732 -28.52 -11.96 13.69
CA LEU A 732 -28.57 -13.42 13.67
C LEU A 732 -29.14 -13.98 12.35
N SER A 733 -29.31 -13.13 11.34
CA SER A 733 -29.84 -13.50 10.03
C SER A 733 -29.15 -14.73 9.44
N LEU A 734 -29.90 -15.54 8.67
CA LEU A 734 -29.40 -16.75 8.01
C LEU A 734 -28.90 -17.81 9.00
N ASN A 735 -29.65 -18.03 10.09
CA ASN A 735 -29.45 -19.13 11.04
C ASN A 735 -30.78 -19.81 11.35
N PRO A 736 -30.85 -21.15 11.49
CA PRO A 736 -32.08 -21.86 11.84
C PRO A 736 -32.43 -21.71 13.34
N LEU A 737 -32.65 -20.47 13.81
CA LEU A 737 -32.80 -20.16 15.23
C LEU A 737 -33.96 -20.93 15.90
N GLY A 738 -35.06 -21.14 15.16
CA GLY A 738 -36.28 -21.85 15.60
C GLY A 738 -37.11 -21.07 16.65
N LEU A 739 -36.51 -20.76 17.80
CA LEU A 739 -37.10 -19.91 18.84
C LEU A 739 -36.80 -18.43 18.59
N ALA A 740 -37.65 -17.55 19.14
CA ALA A 740 -37.45 -16.11 19.07
C ALA A 740 -36.54 -15.60 20.20
N PRO A 741 -35.62 -14.66 19.93
CA PRO A 741 -34.78 -14.07 20.96
C PRO A 741 -35.60 -13.22 21.95
N ASP A 742 -35.14 -13.11 23.19
CA ASP A 742 -35.70 -12.22 24.22
C ASP A 742 -34.90 -10.91 24.28
N ILE A 743 -35.58 -9.81 23.92
CA ILE A 743 -35.02 -8.46 23.88
C ILE A 743 -35.67 -7.53 24.93
N SER A 744 -36.34 -8.11 25.93
CA SER A 744 -37.08 -7.38 26.98
C SER A 744 -36.21 -6.44 27.83
N ARG A 745 -34.90 -6.67 27.89
CA ARG A 745 -33.93 -5.90 28.71
C ARG A 745 -32.93 -5.06 27.90
N MET A 746 -33.20 -4.82 26.62
CA MET A 746 -32.27 -4.11 25.72
C MET A 746 -32.84 -2.73 25.32
N PRO A 747 -32.78 -1.70 26.18
CA PRO A 747 -33.34 -0.38 25.89
C PRO A 747 -32.56 0.39 24.81
N ALA A 748 -31.28 0.07 24.61
CA ALA A 748 -30.42 0.73 23.63
C ALA A 748 -30.45 0.06 22.24
N LEU A 749 -31.24 -1.01 22.05
CA LEU A 749 -31.26 -1.76 20.79
C LEU A 749 -31.82 -0.90 19.66
N GLU A 750 -31.01 -0.67 18.63
CA GLU A 750 -31.35 0.08 17.43
C GLU A 750 -31.51 -0.82 16.20
N VAL A 751 -30.79 -1.94 16.14
CA VAL A 751 -30.80 -2.83 14.95
C VAL A 751 -30.97 -4.28 15.38
N LEU A 752 -32.00 -4.93 14.88
CA LEU A 752 -32.27 -6.36 15.06
C LEU A 752 -32.47 -7.03 13.69
N GLU A 753 -31.48 -7.83 13.27
CA GLU A 753 -31.48 -8.55 12.00
C GLU A 753 -31.77 -10.04 12.24
N LEU A 754 -32.96 -10.49 11.85
CA LEU A 754 -33.46 -11.86 12.02
C LEU A 754 -34.03 -12.40 10.70
N ALA A 755 -33.43 -12.01 9.57
CA ALA A 755 -33.87 -12.46 8.26
C ALA A 755 -33.56 -13.96 8.08
N GLN A 756 -34.49 -14.72 7.50
CA GLN A 756 -34.33 -16.16 7.23
C GLN A 756 -33.86 -16.93 8.47
N CYS A 757 -34.62 -16.80 9.56
CA CYS A 757 -34.28 -17.36 10.87
C CYS A 757 -35.24 -18.46 11.35
N GLU A 758 -36.07 -18.99 10.44
CA GLU A 758 -37.15 -19.96 10.72
C GLU A 758 -38.11 -19.50 11.83
N GLN A 759 -38.29 -18.18 11.98
CA GLN A 759 -39.13 -17.60 13.01
C GLN A 759 -40.61 -17.76 12.66
N ARG A 760 -41.41 -18.17 13.64
CA ARG A 760 -42.90 -18.19 13.56
C ARG A 760 -43.57 -17.05 14.32
N ASN A 761 -42.85 -16.47 15.27
CA ASN A 761 -43.30 -15.44 16.21
C ASN A 761 -42.38 -14.21 16.16
N TRP A 762 -42.89 -13.10 16.68
CA TRP A 762 -42.09 -11.89 16.88
C TRP A 762 -41.15 -12.03 18.09
N PRO A 763 -40.07 -11.23 18.18
CA PRO A 763 -39.16 -11.25 19.33
C PRO A 763 -39.87 -11.02 20.66
N THR A 764 -39.48 -11.77 21.69
CA THR A 764 -40.05 -11.64 23.03
C THR A 764 -39.62 -10.30 23.63
N GLY A 765 -40.55 -9.58 24.27
CA GLY A 765 -40.27 -8.28 24.88
C GLY A 765 -40.01 -7.13 23.90
N LEU A 766 -40.49 -7.26 22.65
CA LEU A 766 -40.38 -6.21 21.63
C LEU A 766 -40.84 -4.84 22.14
N PHE A 767 -41.93 -4.80 22.92
CA PHE A 767 -42.54 -3.58 23.44
C PHE A 767 -42.28 -3.32 24.92
N ASP A 768 -41.50 -4.16 25.60
CA ASP A 768 -41.20 -4.00 27.04
C ASP A 768 -40.27 -2.80 27.29
N GLN A 769 -39.56 -2.35 26.25
CA GLN A 769 -38.71 -1.17 26.25
C GLN A 769 -39.18 -0.18 25.16
N PRO A 770 -39.07 1.13 25.38
CA PRO A 770 -39.31 2.12 24.33
C PRO A 770 -38.29 1.93 23.21
N ARG A 771 -38.77 1.83 21.96
CA ARG A 771 -37.90 1.69 20.78
C ARG A 771 -37.66 3.06 20.14
N PRO A 772 -36.41 3.43 19.81
CA PRO A 772 -36.16 4.68 19.10
C PRO A 772 -36.79 4.64 17.71
N GLU A 773 -37.08 5.79 17.12
CA GLU A 773 -37.64 5.87 15.76
C GLU A 773 -36.71 5.24 14.71
N THR A 774 -35.40 5.27 14.96
CA THR A 774 -34.37 4.61 14.15
C THR A 774 -34.32 3.10 14.31
N PHE A 775 -35.09 2.52 15.24
CA PHE A 775 -35.11 1.08 15.44
C PHE A 775 -35.48 0.34 14.16
N SER A 776 -34.60 -0.56 13.71
CA SER A 776 -34.74 -1.36 12.52
C SER A 776 -34.86 -2.83 12.90
N LEU A 777 -36.01 -3.43 12.59
CA LEU A 777 -36.26 -4.86 12.73
C LEU A 777 -36.42 -5.50 11.35
N ASN A 778 -35.63 -6.52 11.07
CA ASN A 778 -35.73 -7.29 9.84
C ASN A 778 -36.16 -8.73 10.15
N LEU A 779 -37.35 -9.10 9.69
CA LEU A 779 -37.93 -10.44 9.81
C LEU A 779 -38.25 -11.04 8.42
N THR A 780 -37.60 -10.54 7.36
CA THR A 780 -37.78 -11.08 6.01
C THR A 780 -37.42 -12.57 5.94
N ALA A 781 -38.00 -13.29 4.98
CA ALA A 781 -37.80 -14.71 4.72
C ALA A 781 -38.15 -15.66 5.89
N ASN A 782 -38.98 -15.23 6.84
CA ASN A 782 -39.57 -16.07 7.90
C ASN A 782 -41.02 -16.46 7.60
N GLU A 783 -41.57 -17.39 8.39
CA GLU A 783 -42.96 -17.90 8.28
C GLU A 783 -43.81 -17.40 9.46
N LEU A 784 -43.94 -16.07 9.59
CA LEU A 784 -44.69 -15.48 10.70
C LEU A 784 -46.17 -15.85 10.63
N THR A 785 -46.70 -16.33 11.75
CA THR A 785 -48.10 -16.81 11.82
C THR A 785 -49.09 -15.75 12.31
N ASP A 786 -48.62 -14.70 12.97
CA ASP A 786 -49.44 -13.61 13.51
C ASP A 786 -48.64 -12.30 13.62
N ILE A 787 -49.33 -11.19 13.89
CA ILE A 787 -48.78 -9.87 14.21
C ILE A 787 -49.34 -9.39 15.55
N PRO A 788 -48.51 -8.84 16.45
CA PRO A 788 -48.98 -8.32 17.74
C PRO A 788 -50.14 -7.32 17.63
N ASP A 789 -51.06 -7.38 18.59
CA ASP A 789 -52.16 -6.42 18.76
C ASP A 789 -51.67 -5.19 19.53
N VAL A 790 -51.75 -4.03 18.88
CA VAL A 790 -51.35 -2.73 19.44
C VAL A 790 -52.35 -1.66 19.01
N GLU A 791 -52.39 -0.54 19.73
CA GLU A 791 -53.27 0.58 19.38
C GLU A 791 -52.84 1.19 18.04
N PRO A 792 -53.73 1.31 17.02
CA PRO A 792 -53.39 1.96 15.74
C PRO A 792 -52.89 3.39 15.94
N GLY A 793 -51.86 3.79 15.20
CA GLY A 793 -51.23 5.11 15.33
C GLY A 793 -50.26 5.28 16.51
N SER A 794 -50.16 4.31 17.43
CA SER A 794 -49.20 4.33 18.54
C SER A 794 -47.75 4.15 18.07
N ASP A 795 -46.79 4.45 18.94
CA ASP A 795 -45.36 4.19 18.67
C ASP A 795 -45.09 2.68 18.46
N GLN A 796 -45.85 1.81 19.11
CA GLN A 796 -45.77 0.35 18.90
C GLN A 796 -46.25 -0.03 17.50
N ALA A 797 -47.37 0.55 17.03
CA ALA A 797 -47.84 0.38 15.65
C ALA A 797 -46.80 0.90 14.64
N ARG A 798 -46.08 1.98 14.96
CA ARG A 798 -44.98 2.49 14.13
C ARG A 798 -43.80 1.52 14.07
N THR A 799 -43.43 0.90 15.19
CA THR A 799 -42.40 -0.16 15.21
C THR A 799 -42.80 -1.35 14.33
N LEU A 800 -44.05 -1.82 14.43
CA LEU A 800 -44.56 -2.88 13.57
C LEU A 800 -44.52 -2.47 12.10
N ALA A 801 -45.06 -1.29 11.77
CA ALA A 801 -45.12 -0.78 10.39
C ALA A 801 -43.74 -0.60 9.72
N ARG A 802 -42.70 -0.30 10.51
CA ARG A 802 -41.31 -0.14 10.04
C ARG A 802 -40.53 -1.47 9.95
N THR A 803 -41.08 -2.55 10.49
CA THR A 803 -40.43 -3.87 10.44
C THR A 803 -40.43 -4.42 9.01
N ARG A 804 -39.30 -4.92 8.51
CA ARG A 804 -39.21 -5.56 7.18
C ARG A 804 -39.77 -6.99 7.23
N LEU A 805 -40.70 -7.31 6.32
CA LEU A 805 -41.38 -8.62 6.24
C LEU A 805 -41.45 -9.13 4.81
N SER A 806 -41.44 -10.46 4.62
CA SER A 806 -41.73 -11.07 3.33
C SER A 806 -43.24 -11.19 3.12
N ARG A 807 -43.81 -10.21 2.42
CA ARG A 807 -45.27 -10.13 2.13
C ARG A 807 -45.84 -11.44 1.56
N HIS A 808 -45.10 -12.11 0.68
CA HIS A 808 -45.52 -13.36 0.04
C HIS A 808 -45.39 -14.62 0.93
N ARG A 809 -44.85 -14.50 2.16
CA ARG A 809 -44.66 -15.61 3.11
C ARG A 809 -45.56 -15.53 4.33
N VAL A 810 -46.43 -14.53 4.40
CA VAL A 810 -47.44 -14.37 5.46
C VAL A 810 -48.83 -14.60 4.87
N SER A 811 -49.81 -14.92 5.72
CA SER A 811 -51.19 -15.07 5.28
C SER A 811 -51.81 -13.71 4.91
N ASP A 812 -52.87 -13.73 4.09
CA ASP A 812 -53.58 -12.50 3.68
C ASP A 812 -54.11 -11.72 4.90
N ALA A 813 -54.60 -12.41 5.94
CA ALA A 813 -55.07 -11.79 7.18
C ALA A 813 -53.94 -11.06 7.95
N VAL A 814 -52.76 -11.67 7.99
CA VAL A 814 -51.55 -11.07 8.59
C VAL A 814 -51.10 -9.86 7.76
N LEU A 815 -51.10 -9.98 6.44
CA LEU A 815 -50.74 -8.89 5.53
C LEU A 815 -51.71 -7.71 5.63
N GLU A 816 -53.01 -7.97 5.73
CA GLU A 816 -54.04 -6.94 5.90
C GLU A 816 -53.83 -6.17 7.21
N LYS A 817 -53.58 -6.88 8.33
CA LYS A 817 -53.28 -6.26 9.63
C LYS A 817 -51.98 -5.45 9.60
N TYR A 818 -50.93 -5.96 8.95
CA TYR A 818 -49.68 -5.23 8.76
C TYR A 818 -49.88 -3.93 7.96
N ASN A 819 -50.63 -4.01 6.86
CA ASN A 819 -50.93 -2.86 6.01
C ASN A 819 -51.81 -1.84 6.76
N ALA A 820 -52.77 -2.29 7.58
CA ALA A 820 -53.56 -1.42 8.44
C ALA A 820 -52.68 -0.63 9.43
N TYR A 821 -51.68 -1.26 10.04
CA TYR A 821 -50.73 -0.54 10.90
C TYR A 821 -49.88 0.46 10.13
N LYS A 822 -49.40 0.11 8.93
CA LYS A 822 -48.68 1.07 8.04
C LYS A 822 -49.53 2.29 7.74
N THR A 823 -50.77 2.09 7.30
CA THR A 823 -51.71 3.18 7.03
C THR A 823 -51.97 4.02 8.28
N SER A 824 -52.12 3.41 9.46
CA SER A 824 -52.38 4.12 10.72
C SER A 824 -51.27 5.08 11.13
N VAL A 825 -50.02 4.86 10.66
CA VAL A 825 -48.86 5.71 10.97
C VAL A 825 -48.37 6.52 9.76
N GLY A 826 -49.14 6.56 8.67
CA GLY A 826 -48.81 7.34 7.47
C GLY A 826 -47.72 6.72 6.59
N ILE A 827 -47.47 5.42 6.70
CA ILE A 827 -46.57 4.68 5.81
C ILE A 827 -47.39 4.03 4.70
N ASP A 828 -46.90 4.11 3.46
CA ASP A 828 -47.49 3.46 2.29
C ASP A 828 -47.63 1.93 2.53
N PRO A 829 -48.85 1.34 2.44
CA PRO A 829 -49.07 -0.08 2.68
C PRO A 829 -48.34 -0.99 1.68
N GLU A 830 -48.02 -0.53 0.47
CA GLU A 830 -47.30 -1.34 -0.53
C GLU A 830 -45.78 -1.29 -0.37
N ARG A 831 -45.26 -0.38 0.45
CA ARG A 831 -43.83 -0.20 0.67
C ARG A 831 -43.20 -1.44 1.32
N ILE A 832 -42.12 -1.96 0.76
CA ILE A 832 -41.39 -3.15 1.25
C ILE A 832 -40.36 -2.75 2.32
N ASN A 833 -39.51 -1.76 2.02
CA ASN A 833 -38.48 -1.26 2.91
C ASN A 833 -38.96 -0.02 3.69
N PRO A 834 -38.76 0.08 5.01
CA PRO A 834 -39.19 1.26 5.76
C PRO A 834 -38.52 2.55 5.28
N PRO A 835 -39.13 3.72 5.50
CA PRO A 835 -38.49 5.01 5.28
C PRO A 835 -37.15 5.12 6.05
N SER A 836 -36.12 5.56 5.34
CA SER A 836 -34.74 5.72 5.80
C SER A 836 -34.60 6.92 6.74
N GLY A 837 -35.45 7.94 6.58
CA GLY A 837 -35.54 9.12 7.43
C GLY A 837 -34.20 9.85 7.61
N VAL A 838 -33.90 10.23 8.85
CA VAL A 838 -32.69 10.99 9.21
C VAL A 838 -31.39 10.27 8.80
N GLN A 839 -31.35 8.93 8.84
CA GLN A 839 -30.13 8.19 8.47
C GLN A 839 -29.84 8.25 6.98
N GLY A 840 -30.86 8.06 6.13
CA GLY A 840 -30.72 8.19 4.67
C GLY A 840 -30.25 9.58 4.27
N ARG A 841 -30.82 10.62 4.89
CA ARG A 841 -30.39 12.01 4.64
C ARG A 841 -28.98 12.34 5.17
N ARG A 842 -28.55 11.76 6.31
CA ARG A 842 -27.19 11.99 6.86
C ARG A 842 -26.10 11.59 5.87
N GLN A 843 -26.36 10.64 4.98
CA GLN A 843 -25.46 10.25 3.90
C GLN A 843 -25.22 11.40 2.89
N TRP A 844 -26.22 12.24 2.68
CA TRP A 844 -26.28 13.31 1.68
C TRP A 844 -26.09 14.72 2.26
N THR A 845 -25.57 14.85 3.49
CA THR A 845 -25.41 16.15 4.19
C THR A 845 -24.11 16.29 4.97
N ARG A 846 -23.05 15.58 4.57
CA ARG A 846 -21.76 15.50 5.28
C ARG A 846 -20.84 16.73 5.12
N GLY A 847 -21.15 17.67 4.22
CA GLY A 847 -20.32 18.86 3.99
C GLY A 847 -20.42 19.96 5.07
N PRO A 848 -19.31 20.59 5.49
CA PRO A 848 -19.34 21.76 6.37
C PRO A 848 -19.87 22.97 5.58
N GLY A 849 -21.16 23.24 5.64
CA GLY A 849 -21.76 24.41 4.95
C GLY A 849 -23.28 24.42 4.76
N VAL A 850 -24.02 23.35 5.09
CA VAL A 850 -25.48 23.34 4.91
C VAL A 850 -26.14 24.24 5.96
N LYS A 851 -26.48 25.47 5.58
CA LYS A 851 -27.16 26.46 6.44
C LYS A 851 -28.60 26.06 6.80
N ASP A 852 -29.26 25.22 5.98
CA ASP A 852 -30.66 24.79 6.18
C ASP A 852 -30.82 23.28 6.43
N LYS A 853 -30.24 22.79 7.53
CA LYS A 853 -30.39 21.38 7.90
C LYS A 853 -31.84 21.00 8.27
N ALA A 854 -32.65 21.92 8.78
CA ALA A 854 -34.03 21.60 9.15
C ALA A 854 -34.93 21.50 7.91
N GLU A 855 -34.82 22.46 6.99
CA GLU A 855 -35.66 22.49 5.78
C GLU A 855 -35.38 21.31 4.86
N LYS A 856 -34.11 20.97 4.65
CA LYS A 856 -33.72 19.77 3.87
C LYS A 856 -34.18 18.45 4.49
N GLN A 857 -34.32 18.37 5.82
CA GLN A 857 -34.93 17.21 6.48
C GLN A 857 -36.41 17.13 6.16
N ALA A 858 -37.13 18.23 6.35
CA ALA A 858 -38.57 18.27 6.10
C ALA A 858 -38.90 17.96 4.63
N LEU A 859 -38.08 18.43 3.69
CA LEU A 859 -38.17 18.11 2.26
C LEU A 859 -37.99 16.59 2.01
N TRP A 860 -36.92 16.01 2.56
CA TRP A 860 -36.64 14.57 2.43
C TRP A 860 -37.80 13.73 2.96
N ASP A 861 -38.29 14.04 4.17
CA ASP A 861 -39.34 13.27 4.84
C ASP A 861 -40.66 13.34 4.06
N ARG A 862 -41.04 14.51 3.54
CA ARG A 862 -42.25 14.66 2.70
C ARG A 862 -42.20 13.80 1.43
N LEU A 863 -41.05 13.78 0.76
CA LEU A 863 -40.89 13.02 -0.48
C LEU A 863 -40.78 11.51 -0.21
N GLU A 864 -40.11 11.10 0.86
CA GLU A 864 -39.99 9.68 1.23
C GLU A 864 -41.32 9.09 1.72
N GLN A 865 -42.20 9.91 2.29
CA GLN A 865 -43.56 9.50 2.69
C GLN A 865 -44.56 9.42 1.51
N ALA A 866 -44.21 9.96 0.33
CA ALA A 866 -45.10 9.91 -0.82
C ALA A 866 -45.29 8.48 -1.34
N HIS A 867 -46.50 8.17 -1.85
CA HIS A 867 -46.83 6.85 -2.42
C HIS A 867 -45.92 6.54 -3.62
N GLY A 868 -45.44 5.30 -3.69
CA GLY A 868 -44.54 4.85 -4.77
C GLY A 868 -43.11 5.41 -4.73
N SER A 869 -42.72 6.11 -3.66
CA SER A 869 -41.39 6.71 -3.52
C SER A 869 -40.26 5.70 -3.30
N GLU A 870 -40.58 4.49 -2.81
CA GLU A 870 -39.58 3.54 -2.34
C GLU A 870 -38.49 3.21 -3.37
N PRO A 871 -38.78 2.83 -4.63
CA PRO A 871 -37.74 2.49 -5.60
C PRO A 871 -36.74 3.62 -5.82
N PHE A 872 -37.22 4.88 -5.78
CA PHE A 872 -36.38 6.06 -5.94
C PHE A 872 -35.41 6.24 -4.76
N PHE A 873 -35.90 6.12 -3.53
CA PHE A 873 -35.04 6.25 -2.33
C PHE A 873 -34.08 5.06 -2.17
N ASN A 874 -34.47 3.87 -2.61
CA ASN A 874 -33.56 2.72 -2.67
C ASN A 874 -32.41 2.99 -3.65
N GLU A 875 -32.68 3.59 -4.81
CA GLU A 875 -31.63 3.99 -5.74
C GLU A 875 -30.70 5.04 -5.14
N LEU A 876 -31.23 6.04 -4.42
CA LEU A 876 -30.39 7.01 -3.70
C LEU A 876 -29.54 6.34 -2.62
N ALA A 877 -30.09 5.43 -1.82
CA ALA A 877 -29.32 4.72 -0.80
C ALA A 877 -28.14 3.94 -1.41
N ARG A 878 -28.40 3.23 -2.52
CA ARG A 878 -27.41 2.47 -3.29
C ARG A 878 -26.27 3.35 -3.80
N GLN A 879 -26.61 4.47 -4.46
CA GLN A 879 -25.62 5.44 -4.92
C GLN A 879 -24.81 6.03 -3.75
N GLY A 880 -25.44 6.25 -2.60
CA GLY A 880 -24.78 6.78 -1.42
C GLY A 880 -23.75 5.83 -0.81
N ASP A 881 -23.95 4.51 -0.88
CA ASP A 881 -22.99 3.53 -0.36
C ASP A 881 -21.73 3.45 -1.24
N ASP A 882 -21.91 3.56 -2.55
CA ASP A 882 -20.81 3.62 -3.54
C ASP A 882 -19.93 4.87 -3.40
N LEU A 883 -20.37 5.88 -2.64
CA LEU A 883 -19.61 7.11 -2.40
C LEU A 883 -18.49 6.96 -1.36
N ARG A 884 -18.51 5.95 -0.47
CA ARG A 884 -17.59 5.87 0.69
C ARG A 884 -16.11 5.98 0.30
N ASN A 885 -15.72 5.35 -0.81
CA ASN A 885 -14.34 5.30 -1.31
C ASN A 885 -14.05 6.31 -2.43
N ARG A 886 -14.94 7.29 -2.68
CA ARG A 886 -14.79 8.27 -3.77
C ARG A 886 -14.08 9.56 -3.33
N PRO A 887 -13.42 10.28 -4.25
CA PRO A 887 -12.86 11.61 -3.99
C PRO A 887 -13.94 12.63 -3.54
N ASP A 888 -13.55 13.60 -2.72
CA ASP A 888 -14.51 14.55 -2.13
C ASP A 888 -15.17 15.48 -3.15
N ASP A 889 -14.50 15.79 -4.27
CA ASP A 889 -15.09 16.58 -5.37
C ASP A 889 -16.27 15.85 -6.02
N PHE A 890 -16.14 14.53 -6.20
CA PHE A 890 -17.21 13.69 -6.75
C PHE A 890 -18.40 13.62 -5.79
N LYS A 891 -18.14 13.43 -4.49
CA LYS A 891 -19.18 13.43 -3.45
C LYS A 891 -19.98 14.74 -3.44
N ARG A 892 -19.31 15.89 -3.53
CA ARG A 892 -19.96 17.22 -3.60
C ARG A 892 -20.80 17.41 -4.86
N ASN A 893 -20.31 16.93 -6.01
CA ASN A 893 -21.07 17.00 -7.26
C ASN A 893 -22.35 16.16 -7.18
N MET A 894 -22.25 14.95 -6.64
CA MET A 894 -23.38 14.05 -6.44
C MET A 894 -24.40 14.63 -5.45
N GLU A 895 -23.94 15.14 -4.31
CA GLU A 895 -24.80 15.80 -3.32
C GLU A 895 -25.61 16.95 -3.93
N THR A 896 -24.97 17.81 -4.73
CA THR A 896 -25.65 18.91 -5.43
C THR A 896 -26.78 18.40 -6.34
N ARG A 897 -26.54 17.36 -7.14
CA ARG A 897 -27.53 16.82 -8.08
C ARG A 897 -28.70 16.13 -7.40
N VAL A 898 -28.44 15.39 -6.32
CA VAL A 898 -29.50 14.76 -5.51
C VAL A 898 -30.42 15.82 -4.94
N TRP A 899 -29.88 16.89 -4.33
CA TRP A 899 -30.71 17.96 -3.80
C TRP A 899 -31.48 18.72 -4.88
N GLN A 900 -30.86 19.00 -6.03
CA GLN A 900 -31.54 19.62 -7.17
C GLN A 900 -32.74 18.77 -7.64
N MET A 901 -32.59 17.45 -7.70
CA MET A 901 -33.67 16.53 -8.07
C MET A 901 -34.80 16.55 -7.03
N LEU A 902 -34.48 16.48 -5.73
CA LEU A 902 -35.47 16.52 -4.66
C LEU A 902 -36.24 17.86 -4.63
N GLU A 903 -35.55 18.98 -4.84
CA GLU A 903 -36.17 20.31 -4.89
C GLU A 903 -37.19 20.40 -6.04
N VAL A 904 -36.83 19.93 -7.24
CA VAL A 904 -37.76 19.90 -8.39
C VAL A 904 -38.95 18.96 -8.16
N MET A 905 -38.75 17.82 -7.47
CA MET A 905 -39.82 16.88 -7.13
C MET A 905 -40.82 17.44 -6.11
N ASP A 906 -40.39 18.32 -5.21
CA ASP A 906 -41.29 18.99 -4.26
C ASP A 906 -42.07 20.13 -4.93
N GLU A 907 -41.47 20.80 -5.91
CA GLU A 907 -42.14 21.82 -6.72
C GLU A 907 -43.18 21.25 -7.71
N SER A 908 -42.94 20.06 -8.28
CA SER A 908 -43.78 19.49 -9.34
C SER A 908 -44.19 18.04 -9.10
N VAL A 909 -45.49 17.85 -8.84
CA VAL A 909 -46.11 16.52 -8.66
C VAL A 909 -45.92 15.64 -9.90
N ALA A 910 -46.06 16.21 -11.10
CA ALA A 910 -45.94 15.46 -12.35
C ALA A 910 -44.51 14.92 -12.56
N VAL A 911 -43.49 15.72 -12.25
CA VAL A 911 -42.09 15.27 -12.32
C VAL A 911 -41.82 14.22 -11.26
N ARG A 912 -42.30 14.43 -10.03
CA ARG A 912 -42.18 13.46 -8.93
C ARG A 912 -42.74 12.08 -9.30
N GLU A 913 -43.96 12.00 -9.81
CA GLU A 913 -44.58 10.74 -10.23
C GLU A 913 -43.81 10.08 -11.39
N LYS A 914 -43.31 10.89 -12.33
CA LYS A 914 -42.49 10.40 -13.43
C LYS A 914 -41.17 9.79 -12.94
N LEU A 915 -40.46 10.47 -12.02
CA LEU A 915 -39.20 9.97 -11.47
C LEU A 915 -39.39 8.72 -10.61
N PHE A 916 -40.46 8.65 -9.81
CA PHE A 916 -40.82 7.43 -9.08
C PHE A 916 -41.11 6.25 -10.03
N THR A 917 -41.84 6.50 -11.11
CA THR A 917 -42.10 5.49 -12.14
C THR A 917 -40.81 5.02 -12.83
N MET A 918 -39.90 5.95 -13.16
CA MET A 918 -38.61 5.62 -13.77
C MET A 918 -37.73 4.76 -12.85
N ALA A 919 -37.74 5.05 -11.54
CA ALA A 919 -37.01 4.26 -10.56
C ALA A 919 -37.60 2.85 -10.33
N ASN A 920 -38.88 2.65 -10.64
CA ASN A 920 -39.58 1.37 -10.52
C ASN A 920 -39.43 0.46 -11.76
N ALA A 921 -38.79 0.92 -12.84
CA ALA A 921 -38.61 0.11 -14.03
C ALA A 921 -37.79 -1.16 -13.70
N PRO A 922 -38.24 -2.36 -14.06
CA PRO A 922 -37.48 -3.59 -13.80
C PRO A 922 -36.23 -3.59 -14.67
N ILE A 923 -35.07 -3.37 -14.06
CA ILE A 923 -33.80 -3.47 -14.78
C ILE A 923 -33.05 -4.68 -14.26
N THR A 924 -32.78 -5.59 -15.19
CA THR A 924 -32.27 -6.94 -14.94
C THR A 924 -30.77 -7.01 -14.64
N CYS A 925 -30.15 -5.92 -14.19
CA CYS A 925 -28.71 -5.89 -13.89
C CYS A 925 -28.40 -5.00 -12.68
N THR A 926 -27.52 -5.49 -11.82
CA THR A 926 -27.03 -4.87 -10.58
C THR A 926 -26.32 -3.52 -10.80
N ASP A 927 -25.85 -3.20 -12.01
CA ASP A 927 -25.17 -1.92 -12.32
C ASP A 927 -26.07 -0.87 -12.99
N ALA A 928 -27.33 -1.19 -13.26
CA ALA A 928 -28.21 -0.35 -14.09
C ALA A 928 -28.60 1.01 -13.48
N GLY A 929 -28.60 1.16 -12.15
CA GLY A 929 -29.20 2.36 -11.57
C GLY A 929 -28.38 3.65 -11.74
N LEU A 930 -27.08 3.61 -12.08
CA LEU A 930 -26.38 4.84 -12.50
C LEU A 930 -26.95 5.39 -13.82
N GLN A 931 -27.35 4.51 -14.74
CA GLN A 931 -28.03 4.92 -15.97
C GLN A 931 -29.41 5.51 -15.68
N VAL A 932 -30.15 4.92 -14.74
CA VAL A 932 -31.45 5.45 -14.28
C VAL A 932 -31.27 6.82 -13.65
N PHE A 933 -30.29 6.99 -12.75
CA PHE A 933 -29.99 8.27 -12.12
C PHE A 933 -29.68 9.36 -13.15
N ASN A 934 -28.83 9.06 -14.14
CA ASN A 934 -28.52 9.99 -15.22
C ASN A 934 -29.76 10.33 -16.05
N ALA A 935 -30.62 9.35 -16.35
CA ALA A 935 -31.85 9.56 -17.09
C ALA A 935 -32.86 10.43 -16.32
N MET A 936 -33.02 10.20 -15.02
CA MET A 936 -33.86 11.02 -14.14
C MET A 936 -33.38 12.48 -14.11
N GLY A 937 -32.07 12.69 -14.11
CA GLY A 937 -31.50 14.04 -14.21
C GLY A 937 -31.83 14.81 -15.48
N VAL A 938 -31.91 14.12 -16.63
CA VAL A 938 -32.33 14.75 -17.90
C VAL A 938 -33.77 15.25 -17.80
N GLU A 939 -34.64 14.54 -17.09
CA GLU A 939 -36.03 14.98 -16.84
C GLU A 939 -36.12 16.18 -15.91
N VAL A 940 -35.23 16.25 -14.90
CA VAL A 940 -35.08 17.45 -14.04
C VAL A 940 -34.67 18.66 -14.88
N LEU A 941 -33.64 18.52 -15.72
CA LEU A 941 -33.19 19.59 -16.62
C LEU A 941 -34.27 20.02 -17.62
N LEU A 942 -35.07 19.07 -18.13
CA LEU A 942 -36.20 19.38 -19.00
C LEU A 942 -37.24 20.26 -18.29
N TYR A 943 -37.59 19.90 -17.06
CA TYR A 943 -38.52 20.70 -16.25
C TYR A 943 -37.99 22.10 -15.98
N GLU A 944 -36.72 22.23 -15.59
CA GLU A 944 -36.09 23.53 -15.36
C GLU A 944 -36.07 24.39 -16.63
N ALA A 945 -35.76 23.81 -17.79
CA ALA A 945 -35.78 24.50 -19.07
C ALA A 945 -37.19 24.98 -19.46
N LEU A 946 -38.23 24.18 -19.17
CA LEU A 946 -39.63 24.57 -19.40
C LEU A 946 -40.10 25.65 -18.42
N ARG A 947 -39.65 25.61 -17.16
CA ARG A 947 -39.96 26.64 -16.14
C ARG A 947 -39.46 28.03 -16.54
N LEU A 948 -38.41 28.11 -17.36
CA LEU A 948 -37.88 29.37 -17.89
C LEU A 948 -38.77 30.00 -18.97
N GLU A 949 -39.68 29.26 -19.60
CA GLU A 949 -40.45 29.73 -20.77
C GLU A 949 -41.25 31.02 -20.52
N PRO A 950 -41.98 31.19 -19.39
CA PRO A 950 -42.72 32.41 -19.10
C PRO A 950 -41.82 33.61 -18.74
N ILE A 951 -40.57 33.34 -18.34
CA ILE A 951 -39.62 34.35 -17.84
C ILE A 951 -38.72 34.83 -18.98
N ASN A 952 -38.19 33.89 -19.76
CA ASN A 952 -37.28 34.14 -20.86
C ASN A 952 -37.38 33.02 -21.91
N LEU A 953 -38.29 33.22 -22.86
CA LEU A 953 -38.52 32.29 -23.96
C LEU A 953 -37.26 32.02 -24.82
N ALA A 954 -36.36 32.99 -24.96
CA ALA A 954 -35.13 32.81 -25.75
C ALA A 954 -34.14 31.88 -25.03
N LEU A 955 -34.01 32.01 -23.71
CA LEU A 955 -33.17 31.12 -22.91
C LEU A 955 -33.77 29.71 -22.83
N SER A 956 -35.09 29.59 -22.59
CA SER A 956 -35.79 28.30 -22.61
C SER A 956 -35.62 27.57 -23.95
N LYS A 957 -35.74 28.29 -25.08
CA LYS A 957 -35.45 27.76 -26.43
C LYS A 957 -34.03 27.20 -26.54
N LEU A 958 -33.03 27.91 -26.02
CA LEU A 958 -31.64 27.50 -26.08
C LEU A 958 -31.38 26.26 -25.21
N GLU A 959 -31.90 26.24 -23.98
CA GLU A 959 -31.74 25.10 -23.07
C GLU A 959 -32.44 23.84 -23.59
N LEU A 960 -33.68 23.96 -24.09
CA LEU A 960 -34.39 22.84 -24.71
C LEU A 960 -33.69 22.32 -25.97
N PHE A 961 -33.09 23.21 -26.77
CA PHE A 961 -32.30 22.83 -27.93
C PHE A 961 -31.03 22.08 -27.51
N ASN A 962 -30.29 22.58 -26.53
CA ASN A 962 -29.08 21.92 -26.01
C ASN A 962 -29.41 20.55 -25.40
N LEU A 963 -30.52 20.45 -24.68
CA LEU A 963 -30.98 19.19 -24.10
C LEU A 963 -31.39 18.17 -25.18
N ALA A 964 -32.12 18.61 -26.21
CA ALA A 964 -32.48 17.77 -27.35
C ALA A 964 -31.24 17.31 -28.15
N ARG A 965 -30.25 18.20 -28.33
CA ARG A 965 -28.95 17.86 -28.93
C ARG A 965 -28.19 16.84 -28.08
N GLY A 966 -28.08 17.07 -26.77
CA GLY A 966 -27.44 16.15 -25.83
C GLY A 966 -28.11 14.77 -25.82
N ARG A 967 -29.45 14.72 -25.87
CA ARG A 967 -30.20 13.46 -25.94
C ARG A 967 -29.95 12.72 -27.26
N ALA A 968 -29.93 13.40 -28.39
CA ALA A 968 -29.59 12.79 -29.68
C ALA A 968 -28.17 12.17 -29.65
N ARG A 969 -27.19 12.87 -29.05
CA ARG A 969 -25.83 12.36 -28.84
C ARG A 969 -25.83 11.10 -27.97
N LEU A 970 -26.57 11.09 -26.85
CA LEU A 970 -26.71 9.92 -25.98
C LEU A 970 -27.34 8.71 -26.69
N ASP A 971 -28.35 8.93 -27.53
CA ASP A 971 -29.00 7.87 -28.31
C ASP A 971 -28.06 7.30 -29.38
N GLN A 972 -27.18 8.12 -29.95
CA GLN A 972 -26.12 7.68 -30.86
C GLN A 972 -25.05 6.84 -30.13
N LEU A 973 -24.57 7.31 -28.98
CA LEU A 973 -23.61 6.56 -28.16
C LEU A 973 -24.19 5.23 -27.69
N SER A 974 -25.47 5.20 -27.33
CA SER A 974 -26.18 3.96 -26.98
C SER A 974 -26.23 2.97 -28.14
N ARG A 975 -26.39 3.45 -29.38
CA ARG A 975 -26.33 2.58 -30.58
C ARG A 975 -24.92 2.03 -30.81
N ILE A 976 -23.88 2.82 -30.56
CA ILE A 976 -22.47 2.40 -30.66
C ILE A 976 -22.16 1.34 -29.60
N ALA A 977 -22.58 1.56 -28.34
CA ALA A 977 -22.42 0.60 -27.26
C ALA A 977 -23.12 -0.73 -27.56
N ARG A 978 -24.38 -0.73 -28.02
CA ARG A 978 -25.07 -1.96 -28.45
C ARG A 978 -24.39 -2.64 -29.64
N ALA A 979 -23.81 -1.89 -30.56
CA ALA A 979 -23.04 -2.46 -31.66
C ALA A 979 -21.78 -3.17 -31.15
N ARG A 980 -21.10 -2.59 -30.16
CA ARG A 980 -19.96 -3.21 -29.49
C ARG A 980 -20.36 -4.49 -28.75
N VAL A 981 -21.47 -4.48 -28.01
CA VAL A 981 -22.01 -5.68 -27.35
C VAL A 981 -22.30 -6.78 -28.38
N ARG A 982 -22.93 -6.47 -29.51
CA ARG A 982 -23.17 -7.44 -30.60
C ARG A 982 -21.87 -8.01 -31.16
N GLU A 983 -20.83 -7.20 -31.29
CA GLU A 983 -19.50 -7.65 -31.74
C GLU A 983 -18.88 -8.64 -30.75
N LEU A 984 -18.96 -8.35 -29.44
CA LEU A 984 -18.45 -9.24 -28.39
C LEU A 984 -19.21 -10.57 -28.35
N VAL A 985 -20.54 -10.55 -28.54
CA VAL A 985 -21.35 -11.76 -28.66
C VAL A 985 -20.91 -12.57 -29.89
N ALA A 986 -20.68 -11.91 -31.03
CA ALA A 986 -20.20 -12.58 -32.25
C ALA A 986 -18.80 -13.19 -32.09
N GLN A 987 -17.98 -12.66 -31.18
CA GLN A 987 -16.67 -13.21 -30.79
C GLN A 987 -16.76 -14.41 -29.82
N GLY A 988 -17.98 -14.90 -29.53
CA GLY A 988 -18.19 -16.07 -28.68
C GLY A 988 -18.24 -15.76 -27.17
N ARG A 989 -18.33 -14.48 -26.78
CA ARG A 989 -18.54 -14.11 -25.37
C ARG A 989 -20.01 -14.18 -24.99
N SER A 990 -20.26 -14.41 -23.71
CA SER A 990 -21.59 -14.54 -23.15
C SER A 990 -21.84 -13.53 -22.03
N PHE A 991 -23.11 -13.24 -21.76
CA PHE A 991 -23.52 -12.47 -20.60
C PHE A 991 -23.27 -13.27 -19.31
N PRO A 992 -23.05 -12.59 -18.17
CA PRO A 992 -22.94 -13.27 -16.88
C PRO A 992 -24.19 -14.09 -16.59
N LYS A 993 -23.98 -15.28 -16.02
CA LYS A 993 -25.03 -16.14 -15.49
C LYS A 993 -24.84 -16.15 -13.99
N TYR A 994 -25.94 -16.07 -13.24
CA TYR A 994 -25.91 -16.02 -11.79
C TYR A 994 -26.52 -17.30 -11.23
N ASP A 995 -26.00 -17.76 -10.10
CA ASP A 995 -26.62 -18.83 -9.32
C ASP A 995 -27.75 -18.29 -8.43
N ALA A 996 -28.33 -19.15 -7.57
CA ALA A 996 -29.42 -18.77 -6.69
C ALA A 996 -29.00 -17.78 -5.57
N GLN A 997 -27.70 -17.46 -5.47
CA GLN A 997 -27.12 -16.52 -4.52
C GLN A 997 -26.60 -15.26 -5.22
N ASP A 998 -27.00 -15.03 -6.47
CA ASP A 998 -26.53 -13.91 -7.31
C ASP A 998 -25.00 -13.90 -7.55
N LEU A 999 -24.33 -15.05 -7.43
CA LEU A 999 -22.90 -15.16 -7.74
C LEU A 999 -22.71 -15.54 -9.21
N VAL A 1000 -21.73 -14.89 -9.87
CA VAL A 1000 -21.42 -15.14 -11.28
C VAL A 1000 -20.87 -16.55 -11.48
N ILE A 1001 -21.64 -17.38 -12.19
CA ILE A 1001 -21.25 -18.71 -12.62
C ILE A 1001 -20.12 -18.59 -13.67
N PRO A 1002 -18.92 -19.14 -13.42
CA PRO A 1002 -17.84 -19.14 -14.40
C PRO A 1002 -18.23 -19.89 -15.67
N GLN A 1003 -18.06 -19.25 -16.82
CA GLN A 1003 -18.35 -19.85 -18.13
C GLN A 1003 -17.03 -20.17 -18.85
N PHE A 1004 -17.01 -21.25 -19.63
CA PHE A 1004 -15.82 -21.75 -20.31
C PHE A 1004 -16.11 -21.99 -21.80
N ASP A 1005 -15.09 -21.80 -22.63
CA ASP A 1005 -15.14 -22.11 -24.06
C ASP A 1005 -15.00 -23.61 -24.33
N ALA A 1006 -15.10 -24.02 -25.60
CA ALA A 1006 -14.97 -25.42 -26.03
C ALA A 1006 -13.55 -26.01 -25.81
N GLN A 1007 -12.58 -25.17 -25.47
CA GLN A 1007 -11.19 -25.53 -25.20
C GLN A 1007 -10.87 -25.53 -23.69
N GLY A 1008 -11.86 -25.25 -22.83
CA GLY A 1008 -11.72 -25.23 -21.37
C GLY A 1008 -11.14 -23.93 -20.80
N ASN A 1009 -10.99 -22.87 -21.61
CA ASN A 1009 -10.57 -21.56 -21.11
C ASN A 1009 -11.76 -20.78 -20.56
N ARG A 1010 -11.53 -20.01 -19.50
CA ARG A 1010 -12.57 -19.17 -18.90
C ARG A 1010 -12.96 -18.03 -19.85
N LEU A 1011 -14.25 -17.95 -20.19
CA LEU A 1011 -14.83 -16.86 -20.98
C LEU A 1011 -14.98 -15.61 -20.10
N LYS A 1012 -14.52 -14.47 -20.62
CA LYS A 1012 -14.79 -13.16 -20.02
C LYS A 1012 -16.25 -12.77 -20.31
N THR A 1013 -17.03 -12.52 -19.28
CA THR A 1013 -18.45 -12.15 -19.41
C THR A 1013 -18.62 -10.74 -19.97
N ILE A 1014 -19.73 -10.47 -20.68
CA ILE A 1014 -20.05 -9.15 -21.21
C ILE A 1014 -20.78 -8.34 -20.15
N ASP A 1015 -20.24 -7.17 -19.81
CA ASP A 1015 -20.92 -6.18 -18.99
C ASP A 1015 -21.52 -5.08 -19.89
N GLU A 1016 -22.77 -5.24 -20.27
CA GLU A 1016 -23.46 -4.29 -21.14
C GLU A 1016 -23.56 -2.90 -20.49
N VAL A 1017 -23.76 -2.85 -19.17
CA VAL A 1017 -24.01 -1.61 -18.46
C VAL A 1017 -22.73 -0.78 -18.37
N GLU A 1018 -21.61 -1.39 -17.99
CA GLU A 1018 -20.29 -0.75 -17.95
C GLU A 1018 -19.83 -0.29 -19.34
N ILE A 1019 -20.09 -1.07 -20.39
CA ILE A 1019 -19.79 -0.65 -21.78
C ILE A 1019 -20.61 0.60 -22.16
N HIS A 1020 -21.90 0.64 -21.85
CA HIS A 1020 -22.75 1.79 -22.11
C HIS A 1020 -22.33 3.03 -21.31
N LEU A 1021 -22.01 2.86 -20.03
CA LEU A 1021 -21.52 3.94 -19.18
C LEU A 1021 -20.15 4.44 -19.69
N ALA A 1022 -19.27 3.56 -20.17
CA ALA A 1022 -17.93 3.96 -20.61
C ALA A 1022 -18.00 4.96 -21.78
N TYR A 1023 -18.87 4.73 -22.76
CA TYR A 1023 -19.08 5.68 -23.85
C TYR A 1023 -19.73 6.98 -23.41
N THR A 1024 -20.74 6.93 -22.53
CA THR A 1024 -21.54 8.10 -22.15
C THR A 1024 -20.82 9.01 -21.16
N THR A 1025 -20.05 8.45 -20.24
CA THR A 1025 -19.36 9.19 -19.18
C THR A 1025 -18.00 9.72 -19.64
N LEU A 1026 -17.18 8.91 -20.32
CA LEU A 1026 -15.84 9.32 -20.77
C LEU A 1026 -15.90 10.35 -21.91
N LEU A 1027 -16.98 10.35 -22.70
CA LEU A 1027 -17.21 11.37 -23.73
C LEU A 1027 -18.08 12.53 -23.25
N ALA A 1028 -18.59 12.51 -22.01
CA ALA A 1028 -19.52 13.53 -21.51
C ALA A 1028 -18.99 14.96 -21.66
N LYS A 1029 -17.74 15.19 -21.24
CA LYS A 1029 -17.10 16.51 -21.34
C LYS A 1029 -16.79 16.91 -22.79
N ARG A 1030 -16.43 15.94 -23.64
CA ARG A 1030 -16.08 16.18 -25.05
C ARG A 1030 -17.32 16.47 -25.91
N LEU A 1031 -18.44 15.84 -25.60
CA LEU A 1031 -19.71 15.95 -26.31
C LEU A 1031 -20.73 16.83 -25.60
N ASP A 1032 -20.32 17.56 -24.55
CA ASP A 1032 -21.19 18.48 -23.79
C ASP A 1032 -22.50 17.80 -23.34
N LEU A 1033 -22.38 16.60 -22.75
CA LEU A 1033 -23.51 15.79 -22.30
C LEU A 1033 -23.87 16.20 -20.87
N SER A 1034 -25.01 16.86 -20.72
CA SER A 1034 -25.52 17.28 -19.42
C SER A 1034 -25.86 16.08 -18.51
N TRP A 1035 -25.69 16.30 -17.20
CA TRP A 1035 -26.05 15.35 -16.14
C TRP A 1035 -25.37 13.96 -16.18
N GLN A 1036 -24.27 13.78 -16.91
CA GLN A 1036 -23.48 12.53 -16.81
C GLN A 1036 -22.57 12.56 -15.57
N LEU A 1037 -22.46 11.44 -14.86
CA LEU A 1037 -21.53 11.22 -13.75
C LEU A 1037 -20.30 10.45 -14.26
N GLU A 1038 -19.10 10.80 -13.79
CA GLU A 1038 -17.88 10.12 -14.24
C GLU A 1038 -17.78 8.68 -13.72
N MET A 1039 -17.34 7.77 -14.59
CA MET A 1039 -16.90 6.44 -14.19
C MET A 1039 -15.48 6.48 -13.62
N PHE A 1040 -15.19 5.55 -12.72
CA PHE A 1040 -13.88 5.43 -12.07
C PHE A 1040 -13.07 4.22 -12.54
N PHE A 1041 -13.75 3.16 -13.01
CA PHE A 1041 -13.10 1.98 -13.55
C PHE A 1041 -13.08 2.09 -15.07
N ALA A 1042 -11.93 1.78 -15.67
CA ALA A 1042 -11.83 1.68 -17.11
C ALA A 1042 -12.45 0.35 -17.54
N GLU A 1043 -13.44 0.40 -18.45
CA GLU A 1043 -13.96 -0.81 -19.10
C GLU A 1043 -12.99 -1.25 -20.19
N PRO A 1044 -12.20 -2.32 -20.01
CA PRO A 1044 -11.19 -2.76 -20.98
C PRO A 1044 -11.76 -3.13 -22.35
N ASP A 1045 -13.06 -3.44 -22.47
CA ASP A 1045 -13.71 -3.72 -23.75
C ASP A 1045 -14.05 -2.47 -24.57
N VAL A 1046 -13.83 -1.27 -24.01
CA VAL A 1046 -13.94 0.04 -24.66
C VAL A 1046 -12.58 0.73 -24.67
N THR A 1047 -11.91 0.71 -25.81
CA THR A 1047 -10.56 1.28 -25.95
C THR A 1047 -10.57 2.79 -26.23
N PRO A 1048 -9.47 3.53 -25.95
CA PRO A 1048 -9.36 4.94 -26.32
C PRO A 1048 -9.61 5.21 -27.81
N ALA A 1049 -9.12 4.33 -28.69
CA ALA A 1049 -9.36 4.45 -30.14
C ALA A 1049 -10.85 4.30 -30.50
N MET A 1050 -11.58 3.44 -29.79
CA MET A 1050 -13.04 3.31 -29.96
C MET A 1050 -13.80 4.54 -29.46
N LEU A 1051 -13.33 5.18 -28.39
CA LEU A 1051 -13.90 6.44 -27.90
C LEU A 1051 -13.67 7.58 -28.90
N ASP A 1052 -12.49 7.68 -29.49
CA ASP A 1052 -12.21 8.67 -30.54
C ASP A 1052 -12.99 8.42 -31.83
N ALA A 1053 -13.17 7.15 -32.22
CA ALA A 1053 -14.03 6.78 -33.33
C ALA A 1053 -15.51 7.12 -33.03
N ALA A 1054 -15.99 6.82 -31.83
CA ALA A 1054 -17.35 7.15 -31.41
C ALA A 1054 -17.60 8.67 -31.37
N TYR A 1055 -16.65 9.44 -30.82
CA TYR A 1055 -16.68 10.90 -30.84
C TYR A 1055 -16.76 11.44 -32.27
N SER A 1056 -15.88 10.96 -33.17
CA SER A 1056 -15.86 11.38 -34.57
C SER A 1056 -17.15 11.00 -35.29
N GLN A 1057 -17.69 9.81 -35.02
CA GLN A 1057 -18.95 9.35 -35.61
C GLN A 1057 -20.14 10.18 -35.13
N VAL A 1058 -20.19 10.55 -33.83
CA VAL A 1058 -21.22 11.45 -33.31
C VAL A 1058 -21.13 12.80 -34.01
N LEU A 1059 -19.94 13.42 -34.10
CA LEU A 1059 -19.78 14.70 -34.78
C LEU A 1059 -20.11 14.65 -36.27
N ALA A 1060 -19.67 13.61 -36.99
CA ALA A 1060 -19.98 13.44 -38.41
C ALA A 1060 -21.48 13.28 -38.67
N LEU A 1061 -22.23 12.72 -37.72
CA LEU A 1061 -23.70 12.68 -37.79
C LEU A 1061 -24.36 14.02 -37.48
N GLU A 1062 -23.64 14.96 -36.84
CA GLU A 1062 -24.11 16.35 -36.65
C GLU A 1062 -23.88 17.23 -37.88
N GLU A 1063 -23.02 16.79 -38.79
CA GLU A 1063 -22.81 17.41 -40.09
C GLU A 1063 -24.00 17.10 -41.03
N GLY A 1064 -24.50 18.13 -41.72
CA GLY A 1064 -25.68 18.00 -42.60
C GLY A 1064 -27.00 17.81 -41.83
N GLU A 1065 -27.82 16.86 -42.28
CA GLU A 1065 -29.20 16.67 -41.79
C GLU A 1065 -29.34 15.69 -40.61
N GLY A 1066 -28.25 15.00 -40.21
CA GLY A 1066 -28.32 13.87 -39.28
C GLY A 1066 -28.79 14.21 -37.87
N LEU A 1067 -28.26 15.28 -37.26
CA LEU A 1067 -28.68 15.75 -35.93
C LEU A 1067 -30.15 16.17 -35.91
N ARG A 1068 -30.58 16.96 -36.89
CA ARG A 1068 -31.97 17.40 -37.06
C ARG A 1068 -32.91 16.21 -37.20
N ASN A 1069 -32.57 15.21 -38.02
CA ASN A 1069 -33.37 13.99 -38.18
C ASN A 1069 -33.48 13.16 -36.90
N GLN A 1070 -32.53 13.27 -35.98
CA GLN A 1070 -32.61 12.64 -34.66
C GLN A 1070 -33.44 13.48 -33.69
N MET A 1071 -33.25 14.81 -33.66
CA MET A 1071 -33.97 15.71 -32.76
C MET A 1071 -35.48 15.69 -32.97
N ILE A 1072 -35.98 15.63 -34.22
CA ILE A 1072 -37.43 15.57 -34.50
C ILE A 1072 -38.10 14.27 -34.02
N LYS A 1073 -37.32 13.25 -33.66
CA LYS A 1073 -37.81 12.00 -33.07
C LYS A 1073 -37.92 12.09 -31.55
N ILE A 1074 -37.38 13.15 -30.93
CA ILE A 1074 -37.42 13.37 -29.49
C ILE A 1074 -38.78 13.97 -29.13
N PRO A 1075 -39.61 13.32 -28.28
CA PRO A 1075 -40.98 13.75 -28.03
C PRO A 1075 -41.11 15.19 -27.52
N PHE A 1076 -40.34 15.57 -26.50
CA PHE A 1076 -40.44 16.92 -25.92
C PHE A 1076 -40.02 18.02 -26.91
N TRP A 1077 -39.06 17.73 -27.79
CA TRP A 1077 -38.61 18.68 -28.81
C TRP A 1077 -39.68 18.88 -29.89
N ARG A 1078 -40.29 17.78 -30.35
CA ARG A 1078 -41.40 17.80 -31.29
C ARG A 1078 -42.57 18.61 -30.75
N GLU A 1079 -43.01 18.31 -29.53
CA GLU A 1079 -44.09 19.01 -28.86
C GLU A 1079 -43.79 20.51 -28.71
N PHE A 1080 -42.56 20.85 -28.31
CA PHE A 1080 -42.14 22.25 -28.19
C PHE A 1080 -42.22 23.02 -29.52
N ILE A 1081 -41.72 22.43 -30.62
CA ILE A 1081 -41.75 23.08 -31.94
C ILE A 1081 -43.19 23.20 -32.47
N GLU A 1082 -44.03 22.17 -32.31
CA GLU A 1082 -45.45 22.22 -32.69
C GLU A 1082 -46.20 23.29 -31.91
N ARG A 1083 -46.06 23.31 -30.57
CA ARG A 1083 -46.74 24.28 -29.70
C ARG A 1083 -46.33 25.72 -30.00
N THR A 1084 -45.03 25.97 -30.17
CA THR A 1084 -44.51 27.33 -30.44
C THR A 1084 -44.75 27.82 -31.88
N ASN A 1085 -45.08 26.92 -32.81
CA ASN A 1085 -45.34 27.24 -34.22
C ASN A 1085 -46.72 26.74 -34.69
N SER A 1086 -47.72 26.66 -33.80
CA SER A 1086 -49.03 26.06 -34.07
C SER A 1086 -49.72 26.61 -35.33
N ALA A 1087 -49.60 27.91 -35.59
CA ALA A 1087 -50.15 28.55 -36.79
C ALA A 1087 -49.58 28.00 -38.12
N ARG A 1088 -48.33 27.52 -38.11
CA ARG A 1088 -47.68 26.92 -39.29
C ARG A 1088 -48.11 25.46 -39.50
N PHE A 1089 -48.43 24.74 -38.44
CA PHE A 1089 -48.91 23.36 -38.49
C PHE A 1089 -50.41 23.25 -38.77
N ALA A 1090 -51.19 24.29 -38.45
CA ALA A 1090 -52.64 24.31 -38.63
C ALA A 1090 -53.10 23.88 -40.04
N ALA A 1091 -52.41 24.32 -41.09
CA ALA A 1091 -52.75 23.95 -42.47
C ALA A 1091 -52.54 22.44 -42.76
N LEU A 1092 -51.59 21.79 -42.10
CA LEU A 1092 -51.36 20.34 -42.24
C LEU A 1092 -52.36 19.54 -41.40
N ASP A 1093 -52.71 20.04 -40.21
CA ASP A 1093 -53.74 19.44 -39.37
C ASP A 1093 -55.13 19.52 -40.04
N GLU A 1094 -55.44 20.64 -40.71
CA GLU A 1094 -56.64 20.80 -41.54
C GLU A 1094 -56.67 19.82 -42.72
N LYS A 1095 -55.54 19.57 -43.39
CA LYS A 1095 -55.44 18.54 -44.45
C LYS A 1095 -55.65 17.13 -43.90
N ALA A 1096 -55.07 16.82 -42.73
CA ALA A 1096 -55.24 15.51 -42.10
C ALA A 1096 -56.70 15.26 -41.68
N LEU A 1097 -57.37 16.27 -41.14
CA LEU A 1097 -58.80 16.22 -40.84
C LEU A 1097 -59.62 16.06 -42.13
N ALA A 1098 -59.31 16.84 -43.17
CA ALA A 1098 -59.97 16.71 -44.47
C ALA A 1098 -59.76 15.32 -45.10
N LEU A 1099 -58.60 14.68 -44.91
CA LEU A 1099 -58.35 13.31 -45.40
C LEU A 1099 -59.26 12.29 -44.71
N PHE A 1100 -59.38 12.41 -43.38
CA PHE A 1100 -60.26 11.59 -42.57
C PHE A 1100 -61.74 11.81 -42.95
N GLU A 1101 -62.18 13.07 -43.05
CA GLU A 1101 -63.54 13.44 -43.46
C GLU A 1101 -63.85 12.93 -44.88
N TYR A 1102 -62.94 13.13 -45.84
CA TYR A 1102 -63.10 12.65 -47.21
C TYR A 1102 -63.28 11.12 -47.26
N GLN A 1103 -62.46 10.35 -46.52
CA GLN A 1103 -62.57 8.89 -46.49
C GLN A 1103 -63.86 8.44 -45.79
N SER A 1104 -64.18 9.01 -44.63
CA SER A 1104 -65.36 8.70 -43.84
C SER A 1104 -66.66 8.98 -44.60
N ASP A 1105 -66.74 10.14 -45.25
CA ASP A 1105 -67.93 10.56 -45.99
C ASP A 1105 -68.10 9.78 -47.29
N GLN A 1106 -67.01 9.43 -47.99
CA GLN A 1106 -67.06 8.55 -49.16
C GLN A 1106 -67.51 7.13 -48.80
N LYS A 1107 -67.03 6.57 -47.68
CA LYS A 1107 -67.48 5.28 -47.13
C LYS A 1107 -68.98 5.32 -46.80
N THR A 1108 -69.44 6.41 -46.17
CA THR A 1108 -70.85 6.60 -45.79
C THR A 1108 -71.75 6.76 -47.01
N LEU A 1109 -71.31 7.47 -48.05
CA LEU A 1109 -72.06 7.67 -49.28
C LEU A 1109 -72.12 6.42 -50.18
N GLY A 1110 -71.14 5.51 -50.05
CA GLY A 1110 -71.05 4.25 -50.79
C GLY A 1110 -71.75 3.04 -50.15
N LEU A 1111 -72.45 3.24 -49.03
CA LEU A 1111 -73.23 2.18 -48.35
C LEU A 1111 -74.37 1.67 -49.24
N THR A 1112 -74.76 0.41 -49.04
CA THR A 1112 -75.69 -0.32 -49.92
C THR A 1112 -77.15 0.13 -49.77
N ASP A 1113 -77.51 0.77 -48.65
CA ASP A 1113 -78.85 1.31 -48.37
C ASP A 1113 -78.96 2.79 -48.78
N PRO A 1114 -80.03 3.21 -49.49
CA PRO A 1114 -80.14 4.57 -50.00
C PRO A 1114 -80.38 5.58 -48.86
N LEU A 1115 -79.38 6.44 -48.62
CA LEU A 1115 -79.50 7.58 -47.71
C LEU A 1115 -80.57 8.59 -48.21
N PRO A 1116 -81.24 9.34 -47.31
CA PRO A 1116 -82.15 10.41 -47.71
C PRO A 1116 -81.46 11.44 -48.62
N ALA A 1117 -82.17 11.96 -49.62
CA ALA A 1117 -81.61 12.88 -50.64
C ALA A 1117 -80.92 14.12 -50.04
N LEU A 1118 -81.42 14.62 -48.89
CA LEU A 1118 -80.83 15.76 -48.18
C LEU A 1118 -79.50 15.40 -47.51
N ALA A 1119 -79.37 14.17 -46.97
CA ALA A 1119 -78.13 13.65 -46.39
C ALA A 1119 -77.08 13.36 -47.47
N GLN A 1120 -77.48 12.79 -48.61
CA GLN A 1120 -76.58 12.60 -49.75
C GLN A 1120 -76.03 13.94 -50.27
N ARG A 1121 -76.87 14.98 -50.32
CA ARG A 1121 -76.44 16.33 -50.75
C ARG A 1121 -75.47 16.98 -49.74
N ALA A 1122 -75.70 16.77 -48.45
CA ALA A 1122 -74.79 17.24 -47.40
C ALA A 1122 -73.43 16.52 -47.47
N LEU A 1123 -73.42 15.19 -47.61
CA LEU A 1123 -72.20 14.40 -47.76
C LEU A 1123 -71.42 14.78 -49.03
N ARG A 1124 -72.08 14.95 -50.17
CA ARG A 1124 -71.39 15.42 -51.40
C ARG A 1124 -70.74 16.79 -51.21
N LYS A 1125 -71.42 17.72 -50.53
CA LYS A 1125 -70.86 19.05 -50.22
C LYS A 1125 -69.66 18.96 -49.27
N SER A 1126 -69.70 18.03 -48.31
CA SER A 1126 -68.60 17.75 -47.39
C SER A 1126 -67.40 17.13 -48.11
N ILE A 1127 -67.64 16.10 -48.94
CA ILE A 1127 -66.65 15.47 -49.82
C ILE A 1127 -65.99 16.52 -50.73
N ASP A 1128 -66.76 17.45 -51.32
CA ASP A 1128 -66.21 18.52 -52.17
C ASP A 1128 -65.40 19.55 -51.39
N ALA A 1129 -65.73 19.79 -50.12
CA ALA A 1129 -64.96 20.66 -49.25
C ALA A 1129 -63.63 19.98 -48.88
N ALA A 1130 -63.70 18.74 -48.39
CA ALA A 1130 -62.55 17.94 -48.02
C ALA A 1130 -61.61 17.69 -49.22
N ALA A 1131 -62.14 17.36 -50.40
CA ALA A 1131 -61.39 17.22 -51.65
C ALA A 1131 -60.60 18.47 -52.02
N ARG A 1132 -61.20 19.66 -51.84
CA ARG A 1132 -60.52 20.95 -52.09
C ARG A 1132 -59.37 21.19 -51.12
N HIS A 1133 -59.55 20.86 -49.85
CA HIS A 1133 -58.47 20.95 -48.85
C HIS A 1133 -57.32 19.98 -49.13
N LEU A 1134 -57.62 18.82 -49.72
CA LEU A 1134 -56.63 17.81 -50.14
C LEU A 1134 -56.00 18.08 -51.52
N GLY A 1135 -56.45 19.10 -52.25
CA GLY A 1135 -55.96 19.40 -53.60
C GLY A 1135 -56.43 18.41 -54.68
N ILE A 1136 -57.47 17.61 -54.40
CA ILE A 1136 -58.10 16.72 -55.38
C ILE A 1136 -58.96 17.57 -56.32
N ALA A 1137 -58.72 17.48 -57.63
CA ALA A 1137 -59.48 18.26 -58.59
C ALA A 1137 -60.96 17.80 -58.59
N PRO A 1138 -61.94 18.72 -58.71
CA PRO A 1138 -63.36 18.35 -58.70
C PRO A 1138 -63.75 17.30 -59.76
N ALA A 1139 -63.00 17.24 -60.87
CA ALA A 1139 -63.21 16.25 -61.93
C ALA A 1139 -62.79 14.82 -61.53
N ASP A 1140 -61.93 14.68 -60.52
CA ASP A 1140 -61.38 13.41 -60.05
C ASP A 1140 -62.14 12.85 -58.83
N VAL A 1141 -63.12 13.60 -58.31
CA VAL A 1141 -63.97 13.17 -57.18
C VAL A 1141 -65.04 12.19 -57.68
N VAL A 1142 -64.85 10.91 -57.40
CA VAL A 1142 -65.86 9.87 -57.64
C VAL A 1142 -66.67 9.64 -56.36
N TYR A 1143 -67.94 10.07 -56.36
CA TYR A 1143 -68.82 9.94 -55.19
C TYR A 1143 -69.22 8.49 -54.90
N GLY A 1144 -69.17 8.09 -53.64
CA GLY A 1144 -69.52 6.75 -53.17
C GLY A 1144 -68.41 5.71 -53.35
N ARG A 1145 -67.24 6.12 -53.89
CA ARG A 1145 -66.04 5.29 -53.90
C ARG A 1145 -65.15 5.71 -52.75
N ALA A 1146 -65.19 4.93 -51.67
CA ALA A 1146 -64.21 5.05 -50.61
C ALA A 1146 -62.78 4.87 -51.14
N MET A 1147 -61.87 5.71 -50.64
CA MET A 1147 -60.44 5.52 -50.82
C MET A 1147 -60.04 4.17 -50.23
N THR A 1148 -59.23 3.41 -50.96
CA THR A 1148 -58.66 2.16 -50.46
C THR A 1148 -57.71 2.43 -49.30
N ASP A 1149 -57.50 1.45 -48.41
CA ASP A 1149 -56.60 1.62 -47.26
C ASP A 1149 -55.17 1.97 -47.73
N LEU A 1150 -54.73 1.42 -48.88
CA LEU A 1150 -53.43 1.74 -49.47
C LEU A 1150 -53.33 3.18 -50.00
N GLU A 1151 -54.39 3.72 -50.61
CA GLU A 1151 -54.46 5.13 -51.04
C GLU A 1151 -54.49 6.07 -49.82
N TYR A 1152 -55.19 5.68 -48.75
CA TYR A 1152 -55.27 6.45 -47.49
C TYR A 1152 -53.94 6.46 -46.74
N ASP A 1153 -53.28 5.32 -46.62
CA ASP A 1153 -51.96 5.18 -46.00
C ASP A 1153 -50.91 5.98 -46.78
N ALA A 1154 -50.97 5.97 -48.13
CA ALA A 1154 -50.07 6.77 -48.96
C ALA A 1154 -50.26 8.29 -48.76
N MET A 1155 -51.51 8.77 -48.70
CA MET A 1155 -51.80 10.19 -48.42
C MET A 1155 -51.43 10.58 -46.98
N THR A 1156 -51.69 9.69 -46.01
CA THR A 1156 -51.30 9.88 -44.61
C THR A 1156 -49.78 9.98 -44.48
N GLN A 1157 -49.04 9.09 -45.15
CA GLN A 1157 -47.58 9.12 -45.16
C GLN A 1157 -47.06 10.41 -45.83
N SER A 1158 -47.66 10.87 -46.92
CA SER A 1158 -47.32 12.15 -47.54
C SER A 1158 -47.52 13.33 -46.59
N LEU A 1159 -48.60 13.34 -45.81
CA LEU A 1159 -48.84 14.38 -44.80
C LEU A 1159 -47.84 14.31 -43.64
N LEU A 1160 -47.48 13.09 -43.20
CA LEU A 1160 -46.42 12.89 -42.20
C LEU A 1160 -45.06 13.38 -42.72
N ASP A 1161 -44.74 13.14 -43.99
CA ASP A 1161 -43.52 13.61 -44.63
C ASP A 1161 -43.50 15.15 -44.76
N GLU A 1162 -44.63 15.78 -45.14
CA GLU A 1162 -44.80 17.25 -45.14
C GLU A 1162 -44.62 17.83 -43.73
N LYS A 1163 -45.22 17.18 -42.72
CA LYS A 1163 -45.11 17.59 -41.31
C LYS A 1163 -43.67 17.45 -40.79
N ASP A 1164 -43.01 16.33 -41.09
CA ASP A 1164 -41.61 16.11 -40.74
C ASP A 1164 -40.70 17.12 -41.45
N ALA A 1165 -40.97 17.47 -42.72
CA ALA A 1165 -40.21 18.49 -43.46
C ALA A 1165 -40.36 19.90 -42.86
N LEU A 1166 -41.56 20.27 -42.41
CA LEU A 1166 -41.79 21.53 -41.70
C LEU A 1166 -41.10 21.55 -40.32
N MET A 1167 -41.25 20.48 -39.54
CA MET A 1167 -40.60 20.29 -38.24
C MET A 1167 -39.09 20.47 -38.33
N LYS A 1168 -38.53 19.84 -39.35
CA LYS A 1168 -37.15 19.92 -39.77
C LYS A 1168 -36.70 21.36 -40.07
N SER A 1169 -37.43 22.09 -40.90
CA SER A 1169 -37.11 23.49 -41.24
C SER A 1169 -37.14 24.41 -40.02
N LEU A 1170 -38.13 24.22 -39.13
CA LEU A 1170 -38.25 24.98 -37.89
C LEU A 1170 -37.11 24.67 -36.91
N THR A 1171 -36.67 23.40 -36.86
CA THR A 1171 -35.52 22.99 -36.05
C THR A 1171 -34.23 23.69 -36.53
N ASP A 1172 -34.02 23.84 -37.85
CA ASP A 1172 -32.87 24.57 -38.40
C ASP A 1172 -32.89 26.06 -38.05
N GLN A 1173 -34.07 26.68 -38.04
CA GLN A 1173 -34.26 28.08 -37.62
C GLN A 1173 -33.85 28.28 -36.16
N VAL A 1174 -34.18 27.34 -35.27
CA VAL A 1174 -33.75 27.40 -33.86
C VAL A 1174 -32.23 27.14 -33.72
N ALA A 1175 -31.65 26.29 -34.56
CA ALA A 1175 -30.21 26.02 -34.60
C ALA A 1175 -29.36 27.16 -35.18
N GLY A 1176 -29.98 28.25 -35.67
CA GLY A 1176 -29.28 29.38 -36.29
C GLY A 1176 -28.69 29.09 -37.68
N ARG A 1177 -29.06 27.96 -38.31
CA ARG A 1177 -28.66 27.63 -39.69
C ARG A 1177 -29.65 28.32 -40.64
N LYS A 1178 -29.18 29.25 -41.48
CA LYS A 1178 -30.02 29.83 -42.55
C LYS A 1178 -30.51 28.68 -43.43
N ALA A 1179 -31.83 28.58 -43.61
CA ALA A 1179 -32.43 27.65 -44.55
C ALA A 1179 -31.81 27.86 -45.95
N THR A 1180 -31.10 26.84 -46.45
CA THR A 1180 -30.68 26.74 -47.85
C THR A 1180 -31.75 26.07 -48.68
#